data_AF-A0ABD6MXT5-F1
#
_entry.id   AF-A0ABD6MXT5-F1
#
_cell.length_a   1.000
_cell.length_b   1.000
_cell.length_c   1.000
_cell.angle_alpha   90.00
_cell.angle_beta   90.00
_cell.angle_gamma   90.00
#
_symmetry.space_group_name_H-M   'P 1'
#
loop_
_entity.id
_entity.type
_entity.pdbx_description
1 polymer ?
#
loop_
_entity_poly.entity_id
_entity_poly.type
_entity_poly.pdbx_seq_one_letter_code
_entity_poly.pdbx_strand_id
1 'polypeptide(L)'
;MIAQLSTVAPSANYPEFLEALRNSGFRGQISADYATRTVLATDNSIYQRLPQAAVFPLDADDVARVATLMGEPRFQQVKLTPRGGGTGTNGQSLTDGIVVDLSRHMNNILEINVQERWVRVQAGTVKDQLNAALKPHGLFFAPELSTSNRATVGGMINTDASGQGSCTYGKTRDHVLELHSVLLGGERLHSLPIDDAALEQACAAPGRVGEVYRMAREIQETQAELIETTFPKLNRCLTGYDLAHLRDEQGRFNLNSVLCGAEGSLGYVVEAKLNVLPIPKYAVLVNVRYTSFMDALRDANALMAHKPLSIETVDSKVLMLAMKDIVWHSVAEYFPADPERPTLGINLVEFCGDEPAEVNAKVQAFIQHLQSDTSVERLGHTLAEGAEAVTRVYTMRKRSVGLLGNVEGEVRPQPFVEDTAVPPEQLADYIADFRALLDGYDLAYGMFGHVDAGVLHVRPALNMKDPAQAALVKPISDAVAALTKRYGGLLWGEHGKGLRSEYVPEYFGELYPALQRLKGAFDPHNQLNPGKICTPLGSAEGLTPVDGVTLRGDLDRTIDERVWQDFPSAVHCNGNGACYNYDPNDAMCPSWKATRERQHSPKGRASLMREWLRLQGEANIDVLAAARNKVSWLKGLPARLRNNRARNQGQEDFSHEVYDAMAGCLACKSCAGQCPIKVNVPDFRSRFLELYHGRYQRPLRDYLIGSLEFTIPYLAHAPGLYNAVMGSKWVSQLLADKVGMVDSPLISRFNFQATLTRCRVGMATVPALRELTPAQRERSIVLVQDAFTRYFETPLLSAFIDLAHRLGHRVFLAPYSANGKPLHVQGFLGAFAKAAIRNATQLKALADCGVPLVGLDPAMTLVYRQEYQKVPGLEGCPQVLLPQEWLMDVLPEQAPTAPGSFRLMAHCTEKTNVPASTRQWEQVFARLGLKLVTEATGCCGMSGTYGHEARNQETSRTIFEQSWATKLDKDGEPLATGYSCRSQVKRMTERKMRHPLEVVLQYAQR
;
A
#
# COMPACT_ATOMS: atom_id res chain seq x y z
N MET A 1 -25.15 -23.38 1.65
CA MET A 1 -23.78 -23.67 2.17
C MET A 1 -22.80 -23.34 1.06
N ILE A 2 -21.57 -22.92 1.36
CA ILE A 2 -20.55 -22.70 0.33
C ILE A 2 -20.11 -24.02 -0.31
N ALA A 3 -19.52 -23.92 -1.51
CA ALA A 3 -19.04 -25.07 -2.27
C ALA A 3 -17.69 -25.56 -1.72
N GLN A 4 -17.27 -26.74 -2.18
CA GLN A 4 -15.86 -27.11 -2.14
C GLN A 4 -15.23 -26.59 -3.43
N LEU A 5 -14.10 -25.92 -3.35
CA LEU A 5 -13.49 -25.30 -4.52
C LEU A 5 -12.21 -26.03 -4.90
N SER A 6 -12.15 -26.57 -6.13
CA SER A 6 -10.93 -27.14 -6.67
C SER A 6 -9.87 -26.07 -6.90
N THR A 7 -8.61 -26.44 -6.73
CA THR A 7 -7.45 -25.64 -7.15
C THR A 7 -7.12 -25.94 -8.61
N VAL A 8 -6.50 -24.99 -9.30
CA VAL A 8 -5.99 -25.21 -10.66
C VAL A 8 -4.57 -25.75 -10.56
N ALA A 9 -4.32 -27.02 -10.92
CA ALA A 9 -2.97 -27.59 -10.87
C ALA A 9 -2.03 -26.93 -11.90
N PRO A 10 -0.71 -26.84 -11.65
CA PRO A 10 0.27 -26.45 -12.66
C PRO A 10 0.30 -27.40 -13.85
N SER A 11 0.65 -26.92 -15.04
CA SER A 11 0.82 -27.76 -16.23
C SER A 11 2.04 -28.69 -16.12
N ALA A 12 1.99 -29.86 -16.77
CA ALA A 12 2.85 -31.01 -16.47
C ALA A 12 4.37 -30.76 -16.47
N ASN A 13 4.88 -29.85 -17.31
CA ASN A 13 6.33 -29.58 -17.42
C ASN A 13 6.89 -28.76 -16.24
N TYR A 14 6.03 -28.04 -15.51
CA TYR A 14 6.45 -27.16 -14.43
C TYR A 14 6.74 -27.90 -13.12
N PRO A 15 5.92 -28.88 -12.67
CA PRO A 15 6.26 -29.72 -11.52
C PRO A 15 7.63 -30.39 -11.63
N GLU A 16 8.02 -30.91 -12.80
CA GLU A 16 9.33 -31.51 -13.01
C GLU A 16 10.47 -30.49 -12.80
N PHE A 17 10.33 -29.27 -13.36
CA PHE A 17 11.30 -28.20 -13.14
C PHE A 17 11.41 -27.82 -11.66
N LEU A 18 10.28 -27.70 -10.96
CA LEU A 18 10.27 -27.34 -9.53
C LEU A 18 10.92 -28.43 -8.66
N GLU A 19 10.72 -29.71 -9.02
CA GLU A 19 11.38 -30.82 -8.35
C GLU A 19 12.88 -30.85 -8.64
N ALA A 20 13.30 -30.66 -9.89
CA ALA A 20 14.70 -30.52 -10.26
C ALA A 20 15.35 -29.33 -9.53
N LEU A 21 14.64 -28.21 -9.37
CA LEU A 21 15.11 -27.05 -8.62
C LEU A 21 15.32 -27.38 -7.14
N ARG A 22 14.39 -28.07 -6.49
CA ARG A 22 14.60 -28.57 -5.11
C ARG A 22 15.83 -29.46 -5.02
N ASN A 23 15.98 -30.40 -5.95
CA ASN A 23 17.08 -31.37 -5.98
C ASN A 23 18.43 -30.71 -6.30
N SER A 24 18.44 -29.54 -6.95
CA SER A 24 19.66 -28.76 -7.22
C SER A 24 20.26 -28.09 -5.96
N GLY A 25 19.59 -28.17 -4.81
CA GLY A 25 20.01 -27.52 -3.58
C GLY A 25 19.58 -26.05 -3.48
N PHE A 26 18.52 -25.65 -4.19
CA PHE A 26 17.89 -24.33 -4.04
C PHE A 26 17.42 -24.14 -2.60
N ARG A 27 17.87 -23.07 -1.94
CA ARG A 27 17.57 -22.80 -0.52
C ARG A 27 16.35 -21.92 -0.30
N GLY A 28 16.00 -21.10 -1.30
CA GLY A 28 14.81 -20.27 -1.29
C GLY A 28 13.50 -21.05 -1.22
N GLN A 29 12.41 -20.31 -1.13
CA GLN A 29 11.07 -20.92 -1.08
C GLN A 29 10.53 -21.19 -2.48
N ILE A 30 9.88 -22.34 -2.67
CA ILE A 30 9.14 -22.70 -3.88
C ILE A 30 7.67 -22.86 -3.51
N SER A 31 6.78 -22.19 -4.23
CA SER A 31 5.34 -22.23 -4.00
C SER A 31 4.60 -22.47 -5.31
N ALA A 32 3.74 -23.49 -5.32
CA ALA A 32 2.82 -23.80 -6.40
C ALA A 32 1.35 -23.77 -5.95
N ASP A 33 1.10 -23.35 -4.69
CA ASP A 33 -0.24 -23.20 -4.14
C ASP A 33 -1.04 -22.15 -4.90
N TYR A 34 -2.36 -22.33 -4.91
CA TYR A 34 -3.23 -21.54 -5.76
C TYR A 34 -3.30 -20.09 -5.27
N ALA A 35 -3.29 -19.85 -3.96
CA ALA A 35 -3.34 -18.53 -3.37
C ALA A 35 -2.14 -17.67 -3.77
N THR A 36 -0.92 -18.19 -3.66
CA THR A 36 0.29 -17.45 -4.05
C THR A 36 0.24 -17.10 -5.54
N ARG A 37 -0.17 -18.06 -6.38
CA ARG A 37 -0.30 -17.84 -7.83
C ARG A 37 -1.37 -16.80 -8.14
N THR A 38 -2.55 -16.87 -7.54
CA THR A 38 -3.63 -15.87 -7.69
C THR A 38 -3.18 -14.47 -7.26
N VAL A 39 -2.44 -14.36 -6.15
CA VAL A 39 -1.96 -13.05 -5.66
C VAL A 39 -0.91 -12.45 -6.59
N LEU A 40 -0.05 -13.28 -7.17
CA LEU A 40 0.99 -12.85 -8.11
C LEU A 40 0.50 -12.69 -9.55
N ALA A 41 -0.73 -13.12 -9.84
CA ALA A 41 -1.34 -13.03 -11.17
C ALA A 41 -1.66 -11.59 -11.61
N THR A 42 -1.51 -10.59 -10.72
CA THR A 42 -1.82 -9.18 -11.00
C THR A 42 -0.70 -8.25 -10.53
N ASP A 43 -0.46 -7.18 -11.27
CA ASP A 43 0.36 -6.04 -10.87
C ASP A 43 -0.53 -4.79 -10.77
N ASN A 44 -0.07 -3.61 -11.17
CA ASN A 44 -0.87 -2.38 -11.17
C ASN A 44 -1.52 -2.10 -12.55
N SER A 45 -1.39 -3.04 -13.50
CA SER A 45 -2.02 -2.97 -14.82
C SER A 45 -3.47 -3.48 -14.81
N ILE A 46 -4.11 -3.38 -15.97
CA ILE A 46 -5.44 -3.96 -16.24
C ILE A 46 -5.42 -5.48 -16.47
N TYR A 47 -4.24 -6.11 -16.49
CA TYR A 47 -4.06 -7.50 -16.91
C TYR A 47 -4.09 -8.48 -15.74
N GLN A 48 -4.46 -9.73 -16.03
CA GLN A 48 -4.34 -10.85 -15.10
C GLN A 48 -3.79 -12.09 -15.81
N ARG A 49 -2.66 -12.62 -15.34
CA ARG A 49 -2.05 -13.86 -15.86
C ARG A 49 -1.69 -14.78 -14.72
N LEU A 50 -2.30 -15.96 -14.65
CA LEU A 50 -2.04 -16.92 -13.60
C LEU A 50 -0.70 -17.65 -13.85
N PRO A 51 0.33 -17.46 -13.00
CA PRO A 51 1.57 -18.21 -13.15
C PRO A 51 1.39 -19.67 -12.75
N GLN A 52 2.28 -20.56 -13.20
CA GLN A 52 2.33 -21.97 -12.77
C GLN A 52 2.87 -22.11 -11.35
N ALA A 53 3.81 -21.26 -10.95
CA ALA A 53 4.43 -21.27 -9.63
C ALA A 53 5.16 -19.95 -9.35
N ALA A 54 5.67 -19.80 -8.13
CA ALA A 54 6.57 -18.74 -7.72
C ALA A 54 7.76 -19.29 -6.95
N VAL A 55 8.93 -18.71 -7.18
CA VAL A 55 10.17 -19.01 -6.46
C VAL A 55 10.70 -17.74 -5.82
N PHE A 56 11.25 -17.86 -4.61
CA PHE A 56 11.74 -16.76 -3.79
C PHE A 56 13.20 -17.03 -3.41
N PRO A 57 14.17 -16.70 -4.28
CA PRO A 57 15.59 -16.91 -4.03
C PRO A 57 16.08 -16.18 -2.77
N LEU A 58 17.03 -16.77 -2.03
CA LEU A 58 17.66 -16.09 -0.89
C LEU A 58 18.78 -15.13 -1.32
N ASP A 59 19.50 -15.48 -2.38
CA ASP A 59 20.65 -14.73 -2.88
C ASP A 59 20.94 -15.05 -4.36
N ALA A 60 22.04 -14.52 -4.88
CA ALA A 60 22.44 -14.68 -6.26
C ALA A 60 22.80 -16.14 -6.64
N ASP A 61 23.20 -16.99 -5.70
CA ASP A 61 23.51 -18.40 -5.99
C ASP A 61 22.22 -19.19 -6.25
N ASP A 62 21.16 -18.92 -5.49
CA ASP A 62 19.84 -19.49 -5.77
C ASP A 62 19.32 -19.05 -7.15
N VAL A 63 19.54 -17.80 -7.55
CA VAL A 63 19.19 -17.31 -8.90
C VAL A 63 20.04 -17.99 -9.98
N ALA A 64 21.34 -18.19 -9.73
CA ALA A 64 22.22 -18.93 -10.64
C ALA A 64 21.75 -20.37 -10.84
N ARG A 65 21.34 -21.08 -9.78
CA ARG A 65 20.76 -22.44 -9.88
C ARG A 65 19.51 -22.49 -10.75
N VAL A 66 18.60 -21.53 -10.56
CA VAL A 66 17.41 -21.39 -11.40
C VAL A 66 17.81 -21.24 -12.87
N ALA A 67 18.72 -20.31 -13.17
CA ALA A 67 19.13 -20.02 -14.54
C ALA A 67 19.97 -21.14 -15.19
N THR A 68 20.76 -21.90 -14.41
CA THR A 68 21.45 -23.10 -14.88
C THR A 68 20.46 -24.17 -15.31
N LEU A 69 19.46 -24.47 -14.48
CA LEU A 69 18.42 -25.44 -14.83
C LEU A 69 17.63 -25.00 -16.07
N MET A 70 17.32 -23.71 -16.19
CA MET A 70 16.66 -23.19 -17.40
C MET A 70 17.45 -23.46 -18.69
N GLY A 71 18.77 -23.49 -18.62
CA GLY A 71 19.64 -23.77 -19.77
C GLY A 71 19.67 -25.23 -20.21
N GLU A 72 19.08 -26.17 -19.45
CA GLU A 72 19.02 -27.57 -19.84
C GLU A 72 18.04 -27.80 -21.00
N PRO A 73 18.38 -28.63 -22.00
CA PRO A 73 17.51 -28.88 -23.16
C PRO A 73 16.08 -29.32 -22.80
N ARG A 74 15.91 -30.11 -21.74
CA ARG A 74 14.58 -30.58 -21.29
C ARG A 74 13.69 -29.47 -20.72
N PHE A 75 14.26 -28.33 -20.32
CA PHE A 75 13.53 -27.21 -19.71
C PHE A 75 13.42 -25.99 -20.63
N GLN A 76 13.75 -26.11 -21.92
CA GLN A 76 13.62 -25.01 -22.90
C GLN A 76 12.20 -24.44 -23.02
N GLN A 77 11.17 -25.21 -22.69
CA GLN A 77 9.77 -24.77 -22.69
C GLN A 77 9.36 -24.03 -21.41
N VAL A 78 10.21 -24.04 -20.37
CA VAL A 78 9.91 -23.41 -19.09
C VAL A 78 10.23 -21.92 -19.18
N LYS A 79 9.21 -21.10 -18.94
CA LYS A 79 9.27 -19.63 -19.00
C LYS A 79 9.35 -19.06 -17.60
N LEU A 80 10.30 -18.16 -17.37
CA LEU A 80 10.50 -17.51 -16.09
C LEU A 80 10.44 -16.00 -16.23
N THR A 81 9.95 -15.32 -15.20
CA THR A 81 9.80 -13.86 -15.21
C THR A 81 10.23 -13.29 -13.86
N PRO A 82 11.24 -12.42 -13.82
CA PRO A 82 11.62 -11.75 -12.59
C PRO A 82 10.54 -10.79 -12.13
N ARG A 83 10.43 -10.65 -10.81
CA ARG A 83 9.49 -9.74 -10.17
C ARG A 83 10.14 -9.04 -8.99
N GLY A 84 10.13 -7.71 -9.06
CA GLY A 84 10.43 -6.82 -7.94
C GLY A 84 9.17 -6.52 -7.12
N GLY A 85 8.89 -5.23 -6.91
CA GLY A 85 7.70 -4.76 -6.16
C GLY A 85 6.33 -5.06 -6.78
N GLY A 86 6.27 -5.45 -8.07
CA GLY A 86 5.01 -5.72 -8.79
C GLY A 86 4.14 -4.47 -8.95
N THR A 87 4.77 -3.32 -9.17
CA THR A 87 4.17 -1.98 -9.28
C THR A 87 3.98 -1.51 -10.72
N GLY A 88 4.47 -2.27 -11.70
CA GLY A 88 4.35 -1.95 -13.13
C GLY A 88 2.89 -1.86 -13.59
N THR A 89 2.65 -0.98 -14.56
CA THR A 89 1.32 -0.62 -15.06
C THR A 89 0.97 -1.28 -16.40
N ASN A 90 1.90 -2.01 -17.02
CA ASN A 90 1.74 -2.56 -18.37
C ASN A 90 1.96 -4.08 -18.42
N GLY A 91 1.82 -4.80 -17.29
CA GLY A 91 1.98 -6.26 -17.25
C GLY A 91 3.44 -6.74 -17.33
N GLN A 92 4.41 -5.87 -17.05
CA GLN A 92 5.86 -6.16 -17.13
C GLN A 92 6.25 -7.40 -16.31
N SER A 93 5.61 -7.54 -15.14
CA SER A 93 5.93 -8.56 -14.13
C SER A 93 4.96 -9.75 -14.12
N LEU A 94 4.14 -9.89 -15.16
CA LEU A 94 3.13 -10.93 -15.29
C LEU A 94 3.57 -12.03 -16.25
N THR A 95 3.25 -13.27 -15.92
CA THR A 95 3.63 -14.45 -16.69
C THR A 95 2.62 -15.57 -16.50
N ASP A 96 2.51 -16.45 -17.49
CA ASP A 96 1.85 -17.75 -17.38
C ASP A 96 2.82 -18.87 -17.01
N GLY A 97 4.13 -18.57 -16.89
CA GLY A 97 5.18 -19.48 -16.42
C GLY A 97 5.46 -19.33 -14.93
N ILE A 98 6.73 -19.30 -14.51
CA ILE A 98 7.14 -19.16 -13.10
C ILE A 98 7.55 -17.72 -12.80
N VAL A 99 7.05 -17.18 -11.69
CA VAL A 99 7.51 -15.90 -11.15
C VAL A 99 8.76 -16.11 -10.29
N VAL A 100 9.83 -15.34 -10.55
CA VAL A 100 11.03 -15.29 -9.70
C VAL A 100 11.01 -13.98 -8.91
N ASP A 101 10.60 -14.03 -7.65
CA ASP A 101 10.44 -12.83 -6.82
C ASP A 101 11.71 -12.56 -6.00
N LEU A 102 12.45 -11.53 -6.40
CA LEU A 102 13.70 -11.11 -5.77
C LEU A 102 13.47 -10.17 -4.57
N SER A 103 12.23 -9.70 -4.36
CA SER A 103 11.93 -8.68 -3.35
C SER A 103 11.78 -9.24 -1.93
N ARG A 104 11.48 -10.54 -1.79
CA ARG A 104 11.20 -11.16 -0.50
C ARG A 104 12.44 -11.22 0.41
N HIS A 105 13.56 -11.70 -0.13
CA HIS A 105 14.78 -11.96 0.66
C HIS A 105 15.97 -11.11 0.23
N MET A 106 16.10 -10.75 -1.06
CA MET A 106 17.25 -10.01 -1.58
C MET A 106 17.04 -8.49 -1.48
N ASN A 107 16.79 -7.99 -0.27
CA ASN A 107 16.41 -6.58 -0.01
C ASN A 107 17.36 -5.82 0.93
N ASN A 108 18.63 -6.25 1.00
CA ASN A 108 19.65 -5.63 1.83
C ASN A 108 20.43 -4.53 1.12
N ILE A 109 20.80 -3.50 1.90
CA ILE A 109 21.83 -2.53 1.56
C ILE A 109 23.15 -3.13 2.03
N LEU A 110 24.06 -3.39 1.10
CA LEU A 110 25.30 -4.14 1.35
C LEU A 110 26.42 -3.21 1.85
N GLU A 111 26.53 -2.03 1.26
CA GLU A 111 27.62 -1.09 1.54
C GLU A 111 27.21 0.34 1.17
N ILE A 112 27.55 1.33 2.01
CA ILE A 112 27.40 2.77 1.73
C ILE A 112 28.78 3.42 1.82
N ASN A 113 29.28 3.96 0.71
CA ASN A 113 30.49 4.76 0.69
C ASN A 113 30.13 6.25 0.59
N VAL A 114 30.25 6.95 1.72
CA VAL A 114 29.93 8.39 1.82
C VAL A 114 30.96 9.27 1.13
N GLN A 115 32.23 8.86 1.15
CA GLN A 115 33.35 9.66 0.60
C GLN A 115 33.29 9.70 -0.92
N GLU A 116 33.12 8.53 -1.55
CA GLU A 116 33.02 8.38 -3.00
C GLU A 116 31.58 8.48 -3.53
N ARG A 117 30.60 8.61 -2.63
CA ARG A 117 29.16 8.79 -2.92
C ARG A 117 28.57 7.69 -3.80
N TRP A 118 28.72 6.45 -3.34
CA TRP A 118 28.04 5.31 -3.95
C TRP A 118 27.48 4.35 -2.90
N VAL A 119 26.56 3.51 -3.33
CA VAL A 119 25.93 2.47 -2.51
C VAL A 119 25.86 1.16 -3.29
N ARG A 120 26.05 0.03 -2.61
CA ARG A 120 25.78 -1.32 -3.15
C ARG A 120 24.54 -1.89 -2.50
N VAL A 121 23.61 -2.36 -3.33
CA VAL A 121 22.30 -2.85 -2.87
C VAL A 121 21.89 -4.10 -3.64
N GLN A 122 21.15 -4.98 -2.97
CA GLN A 122 20.47 -6.08 -3.64
C GLN A 122 19.24 -5.56 -4.42
N ALA A 123 18.89 -6.26 -5.50
CA ALA A 123 17.83 -5.86 -6.44
C ALA A 123 16.44 -5.71 -5.81
N GLY A 124 16.14 -6.43 -4.74
CA GLY A 124 14.87 -6.35 -4.00
C GLY A 124 14.76 -5.18 -3.02
N THR A 125 15.81 -4.37 -2.86
CA THR A 125 15.81 -3.21 -1.95
C THR A 125 14.79 -2.18 -2.40
N VAL A 126 13.94 -1.69 -1.49
CA VAL A 126 12.93 -0.66 -1.81
C VAL A 126 13.59 0.73 -1.88
N LYS A 127 13.19 1.58 -2.83
CA LYS A 127 13.80 2.93 -2.96
C LYS A 127 13.76 3.73 -1.66
N ASP A 128 12.60 3.85 -1.02
CA ASP A 128 12.52 4.66 0.21
C ASP A 128 13.27 4.02 1.39
N GLN A 129 13.44 2.69 1.40
CA GLN A 129 14.33 2.01 2.34
C GLN A 129 15.78 2.47 2.14
N LEU A 130 16.23 2.54 0.89
CA LEU A 130 17.55 3.04 0.52
C LEU A 130 17.72 4.50 0.94
N ASN A 131 16.79 5.38 0.58
CA ASN A 131 16.88 6.80 0.93
C ASN A 131 16.78 7.06 2.44
N ALA A 132 16.04 6.24 3.19
CA ALA A 132 16.03 6.32 4.65
C ALA A 132 17.41 5.99 5.26
N ALA A 133 18.17 5.07 4.67
CA ALA A 133 19.52 4.71 5.11
C ALA A 133 20.59 5.73 4.68
N LEU A 134 20.41 6.39 3.53
CA LEU A 134 21.34 7.42 3.04
C LEU A 134 21.15 8.79 3.72
N LYS A 135 19.92 9.11 4.14
CA LYS A 135 19.56 10.42 4.72
C LYS A 135 20.44 10.87 5.89
N PRO A 136 20.84 10.02 6.87
CA PRO A 136 21.76 10.42 7.94
C PRO A 136 23.13 10.90 7.46
N HIS A 137 23.53 10.53 6.25
CA HIS A 137 24.79 10.94 5.61
C HIS A 137 24.63 12.18 4.72
N GLY A 138 23.44 12.78 4.67
CA GLY A 138 23.14 13.90 3.76
C GLY A 138 23.08 13.50 2.29
N LEU A 139 22.88 12.21 1.99
CA LEU A 139 22.85 11.65 0.64
C LEU A 139 21.47 11.08 0.30
N PHE A 140 21.16 10.97 -0.99
CA PHE A 140 19.97 10.28 -1.50
C PHE A 140 20.23 9.68 -2.89
N PHE A 141 19.50 8.61 -3.19
CA PHE A 141 19.32 8.10 -4.55
C PHE A 141 18.20 8.91 -5.20
N ALA A 142 18.55 9.63 -6.27
CA ALA A 142 17.77 10.75 -6.79
C ALA A 142 16.50 10.39 -7.58
N PRO A 143 16.45 9.33 -8.41
CA PRO A 143 15.28 9.03 -9.22
C PRO A 143 14.03 8.86 -8.36
N GLU A 144 13.01 9.69 -8.58
CA GLU A 144 11.82 9.77 -7.72
C GLU A 144 10.57 9.24 -8.40
N LEU A 145 9.72 8.52 -7.66
CA LEU A 145 8.54 7.85 -8.22
C LEU A 145 7.36 7.81 -7.24
N SER A 146 6.15 7.78 -7.78
CA SER A 146 4.92 7.69 -6.98
C SER A 146 4.80 6.40 -6.16
N THR A 147 5.55 5.36 -6.54
CA THR A 147 5.55 4.04 -5.87
C THR A 147 6.81 3.77 -5.03
N SER A 148 7.58 4.82 -4.71
CA SER A 148 8.89 4.77 -4.03
C SER A 148 8.95 3.92 -2.76
N ASN A 149 7.84 3.83 -2.03
CA ASN A 149 7.73 3.07 -0.79
C ASN A 149 7.58 1.55 -0.96
N ARG A 150 7.58 1.05 -2.20
CA ARG A 150 7.40 -0.38 -2.51
C ARG A 150 8.06 -0.82 -3.83
N ALA A 151 8.40 0.11 -4.73
CA ALA A 151 9.20 -0.21 -5.89
C ALA A 151 10.61 -0.59 -5.45
N THR A 152 11.15 -1.62 -6.09
CA THR A 152 12.47 -2.16 -5.80
C THR A 152 13.49 -1.59 -6.77
N VAL A 153 14.73 -1.40 -6.33
CA VAL A 153 15.85 -0.89 -7.16
C VAL A 153 16.01 -1.72 -8.43
N GLY A 154 15.99 -3.05 -8.34
CA GLY A 154 16.06 -3.91 -9.52
C GLY A 154 14.88 -3.76 -10.47
N GLY A 155 13.69 -3.39 -9.95
CA GLY A 155 12.53 -3.06 -10.78
C GLY A 155 12.75 -1.73 -11.51
N MET A 156 13.26 -0.72 -10.81
CA MET A 156 13.59 0.58 -11.38
C MET A 156 14.66 0.47 -12.48
N ILE A 157 15.71 -0.34 -12.26
CA ILE A 157 16.73 -0.62 -13.28
C ILE A 157 16.08 -1.27 -14.49
N ASN A 158 15.26 -2.30 -14.29
CA ASN A 158 14.64 -3.04 -15.37
C ASN A 158 13.59 -2.23 -16.17
N THR A 159 13.03 -1.15 -15.63
CA THR A 159 12.13 -0.25 -16.36
C THR A 159 12.79 1.07 -16.77
N ASP A 160 14.08 1.25 -16.46
CA ASP A 160 14.79 2.53 -16.50
C ASP A 160 13.96 3.68 -15.92
N ALA A 161 13.44 3.45 -14.71
CA ALA A 161 12.49 4.34 -14.07
C ALA A 161 13.07 5.76 -13.92
N SER A 162 12.22 6.74 -14.15
CA SER A 162 12.51 8.15 -13.92
C SER A 162 11.44 8.76 -12.99
N GLY A 163 11.27 10.07 -13.08
CA GLY A 163 10.17 10.82 -12.50
C GLY A 163 10.62 12.23 -12.16
N GLN A 164 10.06 12.81 -11.10
CA GLN A 164 10.32 14.19 -10.72
C GLN A 164 11.82 14.49 -10.60
N GLY A 165 12.25 15.59 -11.22
CA GLY A 165 13.65 16.05 -11.19
C GLY A 165 14.58 15.34 -12.18
N SER A 166 14.08 14.40 -13.01
CA SER A 166 14.91 13.64 -13.96
C SER A 166 15.63 14.51 -14.98
N CYS A 167 15.07 15.67 -15.36
CA CYS A 167 15.72 16.62 -16.27
C CYS A 167 17.01 17.22 -15.69
N THR A 168 17.15 17.19 -14.36
CA THR A 168 18.33 17.70 -13.64
C THR A 168 19.22 16.57 -13.13
N TYR A 169 18.63 15.53 -12.54
CA TYR A 169 19.38 14.45 -11.88
C TYR A 169 19.63 13.22 -12.76
N GLY A 170 18.95 13.10 -13.91
CA GLY A 170 18.98 11.90 -14.74
C GLY A 170 17.92 10.85 -14.36
N LYS A 171 17.94 9.74 -15.10
CA LYS A 171 17.13 8.54 -14.87
C LYS A 171 17.90 7.49 -14.08
N THR A 172 17.24 6.37 -13.75
CA THR A 172 17.87 5.27 -13.03
C THR A 172 19.19 4.82 -13.65
N ARG A 173 19.28 4.62 -14.98
CA ARG A 173 20.53 4.19 -15.62
C ARG A 173 21.71 5.14 -15.41
N ASP A 174 21.46 6.45 -15.33
CA ASP A 174 22.51 7.48 -15.18
C ASP A 174 23.16 7.40 -13.80
N HIS A 175 22.49 6.70 -12.88
CA HIS A 175 23.01 6.39 -11.54
C HIS A 175 23.61 5.00 -11.42
N VAL A 176 23.48 4.13 -12.41
CA VAL A 176 24.02 2.77 -12.38
C VAL A 176 25.51 2.78 -12.74
N LEU A 177 26.36 2.49 -11.75
CA LEU A 177 27.80 2.35 -11.95
C LEU A 177 28.16 0.92 -12.37
N GLU A 178 27.61 -0.06 -11.68
CA GLU A 178 27.89 -1.48 -11.91
C GLU A 178 26.61 -2.31 -11.70
N LEU A 179 26.42 -3.34 -12.53
CA LEU A 179 25.37 -4.35 -12.33
C LEU A 179 25.99 -5.74 -12.19
N HIS A 180 25.44 -6.52 -11.26
CA HIS A 180 25.64 -7.95 -11.21
C HIS A 180 24.35 -8.63 -11.66
N SER A 181 24.45 -9.39 -12.74
CA SER A 181 23.33 -10.10 -13.36
C SER A 181 23.64 -11.59 -13.51
N VAL A 182 22.60 -12.42 -13.46
CA VAL A 182 22.67 -13.84 -13.79
C VAL A 182 22.00 -14.05 -15.14
N LEU A 183 22.74 -14.61 -16.10
CA LEU A 183 22.28 -14.90 -17.45
C LEU A 183 21.72 -16.33 -17.55
N LEU A 184 21.02 -16.62 -18.65
CA LEU A 184 20.60 -17.99 -18.97
C LEU A 184 21.83 -18.93 -18.96
N GLY A 185 21.73 -20.07 -18.28
CA GLY A 185 22.86 -20.99 -18.03
C GLY A 185 23.54 -20.78 -16.67
N GLY A 186 23.22 -19.70 -15.95
CA GLY A 186 23.75 -19.41 -14.61
C GLY A 186 25.07 -18.64 -14.61
N GLU A 187 25.58 -18.24 -15.78
CA GLU A 187 26.75 -17.37 -15.89
C GLU A 187 26.48 -16.02 -15.21
N ARG A 188 27.47 -15.52 -14.47
CA ARG A 188 27.40 -14.23 -13.78
C ARG A 188 28.02 -13.14 -14.67
N LEU A 189 27.23 -12.16 -15.04
CA LEU A 189 27.67 -10.96 -15.74
C LEU A 189 27.90 -9.84 -14.72
N HIS A 190 29.13 -9.32 -14.68
CA HIS A 190 29.46 -8.06 -14.04
C HIS A 190 29.66 -7.02 -15.14
N SER A 191 28.79 -6.01 -15.19
CA SER A 191 28.81 -4.99 -16.24
C SER A 191 29.03 -3.61 -15.64
N LEU A 192 29.91 -2.86 -16.31
CA LEU A 192 30.35 -1.50 -16.00
C LEU A 192 30.83 -0.85 -17.31
N PRO A 193 30.92 0.49 -17.37
CA PRO A 193 31.58 1.16 -18.50
C PRO A 193 33.05 0.71 -18.61
N ILE A 194 33.45 0.24 -19.79
CA ILE A 194 34.80 -0.30 -20.07
C ILE A 194 35.44 0.37 -21.29
N ASP A 195 36.76 0.44 -21.31
CA ASP A 195 37.52 0.90 -22.48
C ASP A 195 37.59 -0.16 -23.59
N ASP A 196 38.16 0.19 -24.75
CA ASP A 196 38.23 -0.71 -25.90
C ASP A 196 39.10 -1.96 -25.63
N ALA A 197 40.15 -1.84 -24.81
CA ALA A 197 41.01 -2.98 -24.47
C ALA A 197 40.27 -4.00 -23.60
N ALA A 198 39.52 -3.52 -22.60
CA ALA A 198 38.65 -4.36 -21.80
C ALA A 198 37.46 -4.91 -22.62
N LEU A 199 36.95 -4.16 -23.58
CA LEU A 199 35.92 -4.65 -24.52
C LEU A 199 36.45 -5.81 -25.37
N GLU A 200 37.68 -5.74 -25.89
CA GLU A 200 38.30 -6.85 -26.62
C GLU A 200 38.41 -8.12 -25.74
N GLN A 201 38.81 -7.96 -24.49
CA GLN A 201 38.84 -9.07 -23.52
C GLN A 201 37.45 -9.64 -23.26
N ALA A 202 36.45 -8.79 -23.08
CA ALA A 202 35.07 -9.21 -22.87
C ALA A 202 34.50 -9.95 -24.10
N CYS A 203 34.80 -9.48 -25.31
CA CYS A 203 34.44 -10.16 -26.55
C CYS A 203 35.19 -11.48 -26.76
N ALA A 204 36.40 -11.63 -26.22
CA ALA A 204 37.18 -12.86 -26.31
C ALA A 204 36.74 -13.94 -25.29
N ALA A 205 35.97 -13.55 -24.28
CA ALA A 205 35.47 -14.50 -23.28
C ALA A 205 34.61 -15.62 -23.93
N PRO A 206 34.74 -16.88 -23.46
CA PRO A 206 33.86 -17.96 -23.89
C PRO A 206 32.47 -17.81 -23.24
N GLY A 207 31.51 -18.60 -23.72
CA GLY A 207 30.17 -18.67 -23.14
C GLY A 207 29.29 -17.47 -23.47
N ARG A 208 28.18 -17.38 -22.75
CA ARG A 208 27.10 -16.43 -22.98
C ARG A 208 27.56 -14.98 -22.81
N VAL A 209 28.42 -14.72 -21.82
CA VAL A 209 28.93 -13.36 -21.56
C VAL A 209 29.66 -12.80 -22.78
N GLY A 210 30.58 -13.57 -23.37
CA GLY A 210 31.30 -13.12 -24.56
C GLY A 210 30.42 -13.00 -25.81
N GLU A 211 29.43 -13.88 -25.99
CA GLU A 211 28.45 -13.79 -27.07
C GLU A 211 27.67 -12.47 -27.02
N VAL A 212 27.22 -12.08 -25.83
CA VAL A 212 26.52 -10.82 -25.59
C VAL A 212 27.37 -9.61 -25.98
N TYR A 213 28.63 -9.54 -25.49
CA TYR A 213 29.51 -8.42 -25.82
C TYR A 213 29.82 -8.35 -27.32
N ARG A 214 30.09 -9.50 -27.98
CA ARG A 214 30.30 -9.54 -29.44
C ARG A 214 29.08 -9.03 -30.19
N MET A 215 27.88 -9.49 -29.85
CA MET A 215 26.65 -9.07 -30.51
C MET A 215 26.36 -7.58 -30.30
N ALA A 216 26.50 -7.08 -29.06
CA ALA A 216 26.28 -5.67 -28.76
C ALA A 216 27.27 -4.75 -29.48
N ARG A 217 28.56 -5.14 -29.55
CA ARG A 217 29.58 -4.42 -30.33
C ARG A 217 29.25 -4.41 -31.82
N GLU A 218 28.90 -5.56 -32.38
CA GLU A 218 28.54 -5.68 -33.79
C GLU A 218 27.34 -4.78 -34.15
N ILE A 219 26.31 -4.74 -33.30
CA ILE A 219 25.14 -3.86 -33.51
C ILE A 219 25.57 -2.40 -33.47
N GLN A 220 26.37 -2.01 -32.48
CA GLN A 220 26.86 -0.63 -32.34
C GLN A 220 27.64 -0.18 -33.57
N GLU A 221 28.49 -1.05 -34.13
CA GLU A 221 29.35 -0.74 -35.27
C GLU A 221 28.57 -0.76 -36.61
N THR A 222 27.71 -1.76 -36.80
CA THR A 222 27.04 -2.00 -38.09
C THR A 222 25.71 -1.27 -38.26
N GLN A 223 25.08 -0.85 -37.16
CA GLN A 223 23.75 -0.20 -37.17
C GLN A 223 23.80 1.27 -36.71
N ALA A 224 24.99 1.88 -36.65
CA ALA A 224 25.17 3.23 -36.08
C ALA A 224 24.26 4.31 -36.71
N GLU A 225 24.13 4.31 -38.04
CA GLU A 225 23.28 5.27 -38.76
C GLU A 225 21.79 5.07 -38.45
N LEU A 226 21.33 3.82 -38.40
CA LEU A 226 19.95 3.49 -38.03
C LEU A 226 19.66 3.84 -36.57
N ILE A 227 20.63 3.66 -35.67
CA ILE A 227 20.50 4.05 -34.26
C ILE A 227 20.32 5.56 -34.14
N GLU A 228 21.17 6.37 -34.78
CA GLU A 228 21.07 7.84 -34.71
C GLU A 228 19.76 8.37 -35.31
N THR A 229 19.25 7.74 -36.38
CA THR A 229 18.02 8.19 -37.06
C THR A 229 16.73 7.69 -36.42
N THR A 230 16.74 6.54 -35.75
CA THR A 230 15.55 5.93 -35.15
C THR A 230 15.26 6.45 -33.73
N PHE A 231 16.30 6.75 -32.94
CA PHE A 231 16.12 7.16 -31.55
C PHE A 231 15.80 8.68 -31.45
N PRO A 232 14.70 9.07 -30.77
CA PRO A 232 14.29 10.47 -30.69
C PRO A 232 15.16 11.24 -29.68
N LYS A 233 15.45 12.49 -30.00
CA LYS A 233 16.21 13.41 -29.14
C LYS A 233 15.30 14.01 -28.05
N LEU A 234 14.96 13.19 -27.06
CA LEU A 234 14.13 13.56 -25.91
C LEU A 234 14.92 13.47 -24.60
N ASN A 235 14.69 14.39 -23.65
CA ASN A 235 15.28 14.34 -22.30
C ASN A 235 15.00 13.01 -21.61
N ARG A 236 13.78 12.48 -21.79
CA ARG A 236 13.42 11.13 -21.40
C ARG A 236 13.40 10.21 -22.61
N CYS A 237 14.57 9.74 -23.03
CA CYS A 237 14.64 8.78 -24.13
C CYS A 237 14.21 7.37 -23.69
N LEU A 238 13.77 6.60 -24.68
CA LEU A 238 13.23 5.24 -24.65
C LEU A 238 13.58 4.34 -23.43
N THR A 239 12.57 3.75 -22.78
CA THR A 239 12.75 2.59 -21.89
C THR A 239 12.83 1.30 -22.73
N GLY A 240 13.88 0.49 -22.62
CA GLY A 240 14.08 -0.73 -23.43
C GLY A 240 15.56 -1.03 -23.67
N TYR A 241 15.87 -1.78 -24.73
CA TYR A 241 17.25 -1.95 -25.18
C TYR A 241 17.77 -0.63 -25.76
N ASP A 242 18.46 0.15 -24.93
CA ASP A 242 19.01 1.44 -25.32
C ASP A 242 20.34 1.26 -26.08
N LEU A 243 20.20 1.12 -27.40
CA LEU A 243 21.31 0.96 -28.33
C LEU A 243 22.06 2.28 -28.56
N ALA A 244 21.41 3.43 -28.36
CA ALA A 244 22.01 4.75 -28.58
C ALA A 244 23.11 5.06 -27.56
N HIS A 245 23.01 4.50 -26.35
CA HIS A 245 23.96 4.75 -25.25
C HIS A 245 24.89 3.56 -24.98
N LEU A 246 25.11 2.68 -25.97
CA LEU A 246 26.12 1.61 -25.88
C LEU A 246 27.54 2.15 -25.73
N ARG A 247 27.76 3.41 -26.11
CA ARG A 247 28.95 4.19 -25.79
C ARG A 247 28.51 5.35 -24.89
N ASP A 248 29.22 5.57 -23.80
CA ASP A 248 28.98 6.75 -22.95
C ASP A 248 29.59 8.03 -23.58
N GLU A 249 29.36 9.18 -22.94
CA GLU A 249 29.89 10.47 -23.41
C GLU A 249 31.44 10.52 -23.46
N GLN A 250 32.12 9.64 -22.72
CA GLN A 250 33.57 9.50 -22.73
C GLN A 250 34.06 8.47 -23.78
N GLY A 251 33.16 7.90 -24.58
CA GLY A 251 33.45 6.90 -25.60
C GLY A 251 33.68 5.48 -25.06
N ARG A 252 33.46 5.22 -23.77
CA ARG A 252 33.58 3.87 -23.18
C ARG A 252 32.38 3.02 -23.54
N PHE A 253 32.58 1.73 -23.73
CA PHE A 253 31.50 0.79 -24.00
C PHE A 253 30.72 0.50 -22.71
N ASN A 254 29.40 0.68 -22.74
CA ASN A 254 28.55 0.57 -21.56
C ASN A 254 27.35 -0.36 -21.81
N LEU A 255 27.51 -1.63 -21.47
CA LEU A 255 26.42 -2.62 -21.58
C LEU A 255 25.25 -2.33 -20.63
N ASN A 256 25.45 -1.52 -19.57
CA ASN A 256 24.37 -1.18 -18.64
C ASN A 256 23.24 -0.43 -19.33
N SER A 257 23.48 0.29 -20.45
CA SER A 257 22.42 0.98 -21.19
C SER A 257 21.34 0.02 -21.68
N VAL A 258 21.74 -1.18 -22.11
CA VAL A 258 20.82 -2.21 -22.62
C VAL A 258 20.15 -2.99 -21.49
N LEU A 259 20.88 -3.24 -20.40
CA LEU A 259 20.35 -3.96 -19.23
C LEU A 259 19.34 -3.11 -18.45
N CYS A 260 19.54 -1.79 -18.39
CA CYS A 260 18.56 -0.86 -17.88
C CYS A 260 17.40 -0.74 -18.87
N GLY A 261 16.16 -0.96 -18.43
CA GLY A 261 15.00 -1.01 -19.33
C GLY A 261 14.76 -2.38 -19.98
N ALA A 262 15.57 -3.40 -19.70
CA ALA A 262 15.41 -4.74 -20.28
C ALA A 262 14.17 -5.52 -19.78
N GLU A 263 13.50 -5.05 -18.73
CA GLU A 263 12.33 -5.68 -18.11
C GLU A 263 12.54 -7.18 -17.79
N GLY A 264 13.75 -7.57 -17.42
CA GLY A 264 14.07 -8.96 -17.09
C GLY A 264 14.10 -9.91 -18.28
N SER A 265 14.08 -9.39 -19.52
CA SER A 265 14.14 -10.19 -20.74
C SER A 265 15.58 -10.63 -21.10
N LEU A 266 16.60 -10.02 -20.49
CA LEU A 266 18.01 -10.32 -20.78
C LEU A 266 18.74 -11.04 -19.63
N GLY A 267 18.13 -11.15 -18.46
CA GLY A 267 18.74 -11.77 -17.29
C GLY A 267 18.15 -11.29 -15.98
N TYR A 268 18.68 -11.81 -14.88
CA TYR A 268 18.28 -11.44 -13.53
C TYR A 268 19.29 -10.47 -12.92
N VAL A 269 18.93 -9.21 -12.80
CA VAL A 269 19.70 -8.25 -12.00
C VAL A 269 19.55 -8.63 -10.53
N VAL A 270 20.67 -8.96 -9.85
CA VAL A 270 20.67 -9.43 -8.45
C VAL A 270 21.26 -8.40 -7.48
N GLU A 271 22.20 -7.59 -7.95
CA GLU A 271 22.86 -6.53 -7.18
C GLU A 271 23.22 -5.36 -8.12
N ALA A 272 23.21 -4.15 -7.56
CA ALA A 272 23.62 -2.94 -8.26
C ALA A 272 24.51 -2.07 -7.37
N LYS A 273 25.52 -1.45 -7.98
CA LYS A 273 26.26 -0.33 -7.41
C LYS A 273 25.76 0.96 -8.06
N LEU A 274 25.30 1.87 -7.23
CA LEU A 274 24.67 3.12 -7.66
C LEU A 274 25.46 4.31 -7.14
N ASN A 275 25.60 5.37 -7.92
CA ASN A 275 26.00 6.66 -7.35
C ASN A 275 24.83 7.25 -6.54
N VAL A 276 25.14 8.13 -5.59
CA VAL A 276 24.17 8.84 -4.77
C VAL A 276 24.54 10.33 -4.71
N LEU A 277 23.53 11.19 -4.61
CA LEU A 277 23.71 12.64 -4.67
C LEU A 277 23.57 13.27 -3.27
N PRO A 278 24.18 14.44 -3.01
CA PRO A 278 23.91 15.21 -1.80
C PRO A 278 22.48 15.76 -1.81
N ILE A 279 21.79 15.67 -0.67
CA ILE A 279 20.46 16.25 -0.48
C ILE A 279 20.58 17.79 -0.49
N PRO A 280 19.83 18.51 -1.36
CA PRO A 280 19.82 19.97 -1.34
C PRO A 280 19.39 20.53 0.02
N LYS A 281 20.06 21.58 0.52
CA LYS A 281 19.78 22.15 1.85
C LYS A 281 18.52 23.01 1.90
N TYR A 282 18.14 23.62 0.78
CA TYR A 282 17.02 24.54 0.70
C TYR A 282 16.21 24.31 -0.57
N ALA A 283 14.89 24.34 -0.44
CA ALA A 283 13.96 24.15 -1.54
C ALA A 283 12.77 25.09 -1.37
N VAL A 284 12.26 25.61 -2.49
CA VAL A 284 11.06 26.42 -2.57
C VAL A 284 10.20 25.87 -3.70
N LEU A 285 8.93 25.64 -3.39
CA LEU A 285 7.94 25.22 -4.38
C LEU A 285 6.98 26.37 -4.65
N VAL A 286 6.90 26.79 -5.91
CA VAL A 286 5.96 27.82 -6.38
C VAL A 286 4.74 27.14 -6.98
N ASN A 287 3.57 27.32 -6.35
CA ASN A 287 2.31 26.75 -6.82
C ASN A 287 1.60 27.79 -7.69
N VAL A 288 1.57 27.60 -9.01
CA VAL A 288 0.89 28.51 -9.95
C VAL A 288 -0.49 27.95 -10.28
N ARG A 289 -1.52 28.79 -10.23
CA ARG A 289 -2.93 28.42 -10.42
C ARG A 289 -3.49 28.99 -11.72
N TYR A 290 -4.33 28.23 -12.41
CA TYR A 290 -4.88 28.57 -13.72
C TYR A 290 -6.41 28.38 -13.78
N THR A 291 -7.06 29.15 -14.67
CA THR A 291 -8.48 29.02 -15.02
C THR A 291 -8.74 27.83 -15.94
N SER A 292 -7.72 27.27 -16.59
CA SER A 292 -7.80 26.11 -17.45
C SER A 292 -6.56 25.22 -17.34
N PHE A 293 -6.74 23.91 -17.51
CA PHE A 293 -5.63 22.96 -17.59
C PHE A 293 -4.76 23.17 -18.83
N MET A 294 -5.36 23.57 -19.96
CA MET A 294 -4.60 23.83 -21.19
C MET A 294 -3.69 25.05 -21.06
N ASP A 295 -4.11 26.04 -20.28
CA ASP A 295 -3.31 27.22 -20.00
C ASP A 295 -2.09 26.86 -19.15
N ALA A 296 -2.25 25.97 -18.17
CA ALA A 296 -1.14 25.42 -17.41
C ALA A 296 -0.11 24.69 -18.30
N LEU A 297 -0.56 23.96 -19.32
CA LEU A 297 0.33 23.27 -20.26
C LEU A 297 1.04 24.24 -21.22
N ARG A 298 0.33 25.25 -21.75
CA ARG A 298 0.92 26.27 -22.63
C ARG A 298 1.96 27.13 -21.92
N ASP A 299 1.75 27.39 -20.64
CA ASP A 299 2.68 28.16 -19.82
C ASP A 299 4.02 27.42 -19.60
N ALA A 300 4.00 26.08 -19.59
CA ALA A 300 5.17 25.30 -19.19
C ALA A 300 6.45 25.60 -19.98
N ASN A 301 6.35 25.94 -21.27
CA ASN A 301 7.50 26.36 -22.07
C ASN A 301 8.14 27.66 -21.54
N ALA A 302 7.32 28.65 -21.17
CA ALA A 302 7.79 29.89 -20.57
C ALA A 302 8.40 29.62 -19.19
N LEU A 303 7.77 28.76 -18.38
CA LEU A 303 8.27 28.40 -17.06
C LEU A 303 9.62 27.66 -17.11
N MET A 304 9.80 26.75 -18.08
CA MET A 304 11.05 26.00 -18.27
C MET A 304 12.25 26.90 -18.60
N ALA A 305 12.04 28.06 -19.23
CA ALA A 305 13.12 29.00 -19.55
C ALA A 305 13.87 29.49 -18.30
N HIS A 306 13.25 29.41 -17.12
CA HIS A 306 13.84 29.75 -15.83
C HIS A 306 14.61 28.60 -15.17
N LYS A 307 14.74 27.44 -15.83
CA LYS A 307 15.48 26.25 -15.39
C LYS A 307 15.12 25.81 -13.95
N PRO A 308 13.83 25.59 -13.64
CA PRO A 308 13.45 24.97 -12.37
C PRO A 308 13.98 23.53 -12.28
N LEU A 309 14.01 22.97 -11.07
CA LEU A 309 14.35 21.57 -10.85
C LEU A 309 13.32 20.64 -11.49
N SER A 310 12.04 20.97 -11.32
CA SER A 310 10.91 20.20 -11.86
C SER A 310 9.67 21.07 -12.05
N ILE A 311 8.80 20.67 -12.99
CA ILE A 311 7.47 21.25 -13.21
C ILE A 311 6.44 20.13 -13.27
N GLU A 312 5.69 19.95 -12.19
CA GLU A 312 4.55 19.02 -12.16
C GLU A 312 3.28 19.75 -12.52
N THR A 313 2.41 19.11 -13.30
CA THR A 313 1.04 19.62 -13.53
C THR A 313 -0.03 18.67 -13.01
N VAL A 314 -1.14 19.25 -12.56
CA VAL A 314 -2.31 18.54 -12.03
C VAL A 314 -3.59 19.16 -12.59
N ASP A 315 -4.47 18.31 -13.12
CA ASP A 315 -5.80 18.75 -13.58
C ASP A 315 -6.79 18.99 -12.42
N SER A 316 -7.91 19.62 -12.76
CA SER A 316 -8.98 19.91 -11.79
C SER A 316 -9.55 18.65 -11.12
N LYS A 317 -9.65 17.53 -11.83
CA LYS A 317 -10.24 16.29 -11.30
C LYS A 317 -9.37 15.69 -10.20
N VAL A 318 -8.07 15.57 -10.44
CA VAL A 318 -7.10 15.08 -9.46
C VAL A 318 -7.04 16.02 -8.26
N LEU A 319 -7.06 17.34 -8.49
CA LEU A 319 -7.10 18.33 -7.41
C LEU A 319 -8.37 18.19 -6.55
N MET A 320 -9.55 18.11 -7.16
CA MET A 320 -10.82 17.94 -6.44
C MET A 320 -10.86 16.66 -5.59
N LEU A 321 -10.24 15.57 -6.07
CA LEU A 321 -10.08 14.34 -5.28
C LEU A 321 -9.14 14.56 -4.09
N ALA A 322 -8.03 15.28 -4.30
CA ALA A 322 -7.09 15.63 -3.24
C ALA A 322 -7.78 16.43 -2.12
N MET A 323 -8.65 17.37 -2.49
CA MET A 323 -9.41 18.21 -1.54
C MET A 323 -10.31 17.42 -0.59
N LYS A 324 -10.69 16.19 -0.97
CA LYS A 324 -11.51 15.28 -0.15
C LYS A 324 -10.68 14.32 0.72
N ASP A 325 -9.36 14.23 0.52
CA ASP A 325 -8.49 13.36 1.31
C ASP A 325 -7.97 14.06 2.57
N ILE A 326 -7.62 13.24 3.57
CA ILE A 326 -7.03 13.67 4.84
C ILE A 326 -5.85 14.63 4.68
N VAL A 327 -5.05 14.45 3.62
CA VAL A 327 -3.86 15.27 3.36
C VAL A 327 -4.19 16.72 3.05
N TRP A 328 -5.41 17.04 2.60
CA TRP A 328 -5.76 18.41 2.21
C TRP A 328 -5.62 19.41 3.36
N HIS A 329 -5.99 19.00 4.58
CA HIS A 329 -5.94 19.89 5.74
C HIS A 329 -4.53 20.40 6.09
N SER A 330 -3.47 19.74 5.61
CA SER A 330 -2.08 20.18 5.83
C SER A 330 -1.50 21.02 4.69
N VAL A 331 -2.23 21.20 3.59
CA VAL A 331 -1.75 21.91 2.37
C VAL A 331 -2.74 22.94 1.83
N ALA A 332 -3.95 23.03 2.36
CA ALA A 332 -5.00 23.94 1.87
C ALA A 332 -4.55 25.41 1.83
N GLU A 333 -3.64 25.82 2.72
CA GLU A 333 -3.03 27.16 2.74
C GLU A 333 -2.34 27.55 1.41
N TYR A 334 -1.83 26.57 0.65
CA TYR A 334 -1.15 26.80 -0.62
C TYR A 334 -2.11 26.92 -1.81
N PHE A 335 -3.39 26.62 -1.63
CA PHE A 335 -4.41 26.61 -2.69
C PHE A 335 -5.63 27.42 -2.28
N PRO A 336 -5.53 28.77 -2.22
CA PRO A 336 -6.64 29.61 -1.79
C PRO A 336 -7.82 29.48 -2.75
N ALA A 337 -9.02 29.29 -2.18
CA ALA A 337 -10.24 29.09 -2.93
C ALA A 337 -10.82 30.44 -3.37
N ASP A 338 -11.21 30.53 -4.64
CA ASP A 338 -12.00 31.62 -5.21
C ASP A 338 -13.24 30.99 -5.87
N PRO A 339 -14.44 31.14 -5.28
CA PRO A 339 -15.67 30.58 -5.84
C PRO A 339 -16.07 31.16 -7.20
N GLU A 340 -15.69 32.41 -7.49
CA GLU A 340 -16.02 33.07 -8.76
C GLU A 340 -15.05 32.65 -9.88
N ARG A 341 -13.80 32.36 -9.52
CA ARG A 341 -12.74 31.93 -10.45
C ARG A 341 -12.06 30.65 -9.94
N PRO A 342 -12.70 29.48 -10.10
CA PRO A 342 -12.17 28.23 -9.58
C PRO A 342 -10.83 27.86 -10.23
N THR A 343 -9.93 27.29 -9.44
CA THR A 343 -8.66 26.74 -9.95
C THR A 343 -8.91 25.43 -10.68
N LEU A 344 -8.67 25.40 -11.99
CA LEU A 344 -8.91 24.22 -12.85
C LEU A 344 -7.61 23.58 -13.37
N GLY A 345 -6.45 24.17 -13.08
CA GLY A 345 -5.14 23.61 -13.35
C GLY A 345 -4.10 24.19 -12.39
N ILE A 346 -3.07 23.41 -12.07
CA ILE A 346 -1.97 23.84 -11.20
C ILE A 346 -0.64 23.34 -11.78
N ASN A 347 0.36 24.22 -11.80
CA ASN A 347 1.76 23.85 -11.97
C ASN A 347 2.50 24.00 -10.63
N LEU A 348 3.18 22.95 -10.19
CA LEU A 348 4.05 22.93 -9.02
C LEU A 348 5.50 23.04 -9.52
N VAL A 349 6.12 24.19 -9.31
CA VAL A 349 7.45 24.50 -9.85
C VAL A 349 8.47 24.55 -8.72
N GLU A 350 9.43 23.63 -8.74
CA GLU A 350 10.40 23.47 -7.67
C GLU A 350 11.74 24.12 -8.00
N PHE A 351 12.30 24.85 -7.05
CA PHE A 351 13.67 25.33 -7.07
C PHE A 351 14.40 24.82 -5.83
N CYS A 352 15.59 24.28 -6.00
CA CYS A 352 16.42 23.84 -4.89
C CYS A 352 17.88 24.28 -5.04
N GLY A 353 18.60 24.28 -3.93
CA GLY A 353 20.02 24.58 -3.88
C GLY A 353 20.55 24.52 -2.46
N ASP A 354 21.85 24.77 -2.31
CA ASP A 354 22.50 24.77 -1.01
C ASP A 354 22.46 26.13 -0.32
N GLU A 355 22.38 27.21 -1.10
CA GLU A 355 22.38 28.59 -0.60
C GLU A 355 20.99 29.24 -0.74
N PRO A 356 20.31 29.56 0.38
CA PRO A 356 18.97 30.15 0.35
C PRO A 356 18.90 31.46 -0.44
N ALA A 357 19.95 32.29 -0.40
CA ALA A 357 19.97 33.56 -1.13
C ALA A 357 19.93 33.36 -2.65
N GLU A 358 20.61 32.34 -3.17
CA GLU A 358 20.63 32.02 -4.61
C GLU A 358 19.27 31.46 -5.07
N VAL A 359 18.72 30.52 -4.30
CA VAL A 359 17.40 29.94 -4.58
C VAL A 359 16.33 31.02 -4.55
N ASN A 360 16.35 31.88 -3.53
CA ASN A 360 15.39 32.98 -3.42
C ASN A 360 15.54 34.00 -4.54
N ALA A 361 16.76 34.31 -4.99
CA ALA A 361 16.96 35.17 -6.16
C ALA A 361 16.33 34.57 -7.44
N LYS A 362 16.50 33.26 -7.68
CA LYS A 362 15.86 32.54 -8.79
C LYS A 362 14.33 32.57 -8.68
N VAL A 363 13.79 32.32 -7.49
CA VAL A 363 12.35 32.37 -7.22
C VAL A 363 11.80 33.78 -7.43
N GLN A 364 12.49 34.82 -7.00
CA GLN A 364 12.04 36.21 -7.22
C GLN A 364 12.03 36.57 -8.70
N ALA A 365 13.06 36.18 -9.46
CA ALA A 365 13.09 36.38 -10.91
C ALA A 365 11.93 35.63 -11.60
N PHE A 366 11.62 34.42 -11.14
CA PHE A 366 10.49 33.62 -11.62
C PHE A 366 9.14 34.29 -11.29
N ILE A 367 8.95 34.80 -10.08
CA ILE A 367 7.74 35.54 -9.68
C ILE A 367 7.57 36.80 -10.53
N GLN A 368 8.65 37.55 -10.78
CA GLN A 368 8.62 38.73 -11.63
C GLN A 368 8.18 38.36 -13.06
N HIS A 369 8.67 37.23 -13.59
CA HIS A 369 8.21 36.72 -14.88
C HIS A 369 6.70 36.45 -14.86
N LEU A 370 6.18 35.72 -13.86
CA LEU A 370 4.74 35.42 -13.72
C LEU A 370 3.86 36.69 -13.66
N GLN A 371 4.38 37.81 -13.15
CA GLN A 371 3.69 39.09 -13.09
C GLN A 371 3.75 39.88 -14.40
N SER A 372 4.85 39.76 -15.13
CA SER A 372 5.10 40.52 -16.36
C SER A 372 4.54 39.85 -17.62
N ASP A 373 4.52 38.53 -17.65
CA ASP A 373 4.06 37.77 -18.81
C ASP A 373 2.53 37.67 -18.80
N THR A 374 1.90 38.24 -19.83
CA THR A 374 0.45 38.17 -20.04
C THR A 374 0.06 37.19 -21.14
N SER A 375 0.98 36.34 -21.61
CA SER A 375 0.70 35.37 -22.67
C SER A 375 -0.31 34.31 -22.28
N VAL A 376 -0.40 34.01 -20.97
CA VAL A 376 -1.33 33.04 -20.38
C VAL A 376 -2.04 33.67 -19.17
N GLU A 377 -3.33 33.41 -19.03
CA GLU A 377 -4.10 33.86 -17.87
C GLU A 377 -3.77 33.01 -16.63
N ARG A 378 -3.22 33.66 -15.58
CA ARG A 378 -2.91 33.04 -14.29
C ARG A 378 -3.82 33.60 -13.20
N LEU A 379 -4.31 32.74 -12.32
CA LEU A 379 -5.08 33.14 -11.12
C LEU A 379 -4.17 33.70 -10.00
N GLY A 380 -2.89 33.36 -10.04
CA GLY A 380 -1.88 33.79 -9.07
C GLY A 380 -1.02 32.61 -8.59
N HIS A 381 -0.15 32.88 -7.61
CA HIS A 381 0.79 31.90 -7.08
C HIS A 381 0.84 31.92 -5.55
N THR A 382 1.32 30.82 -4.95
CA THR A 382 1.68 30.71 -3.53
C THR A 382 3.05 30.04 -3.40
N LEU A 383 3.71 30.22 -2.25
CA LEU A 383 5.03 29.65 -1.97
C LEU A 383 4.95 28.64 -0.83
N ALA A 384 5.58 27.49 -1.02
CA ALA A 384 5.90 26.53 0.04
C ALA A 384 7.42 26.53 0.23
N GLU A 385 7.88 27.19 1.29
CA GLU A 385 9.30 27.42 1.56
C GLU A 385 9.86 26.41 2.56
N GLY A 386 11.00 25.81 2.22
CA GLY A 386 11.69 24.83 3.04
C GLY A 386 11.21 23.39 2.83
N ALA A 387 12.12 22.44 3.12
CA ALA A 387 11.93 21.03 2.81
C ALA A 387 10.64 20.43 3.40
N GLU A 388 10.23 20.86 4.60
CA GLU A 388 9.00 20.36 5.23
C GLU A 388 7.75 20.77 4.44
N ALA A 389 7.63 22.06 4.09
CA ALA A 389 6.50 22.59 3.33
C ALA A 389 6.40 21.95 1.95
N VAL A 390 7.52 21.88 1.23
CA VAL A 390 7.64 21.20 -0.07
C VAL A 390 7.21 19.73 0.02
N THR A 391 7.69 19.02 1.05
CA THR A 391 7.30 17.62 1.29
C THR A 391 5.80 17.45 1.53
N ARG A 392 5.14 18.39 2.23
CA ARG A 392 3.68 18.33 2.45
C ARG A 392 2.91 18.39 1.13
N VAL A 393 3.27 19.34 0.24
CA VAL A 393 2.62 19.51 -1.06
C VAL A 393 2.85 18.29 -1.96
N TYR A 394 4.09 17.79 -2.05
CA TYR A 394 4.37 16.59 -2.84
C TYR A 394 3.73 15.32 -2.28
N THR A 395 3.59 15.21 -0.96
CA THR A 395 2.85 14.10 -0.34
C THR A 395 1.39 14.11 -0.78
N MET A 396 0.76 15.29 -0.86
CA MET A 396 -0.57 15.43 -1.46
C MET A 396 -0.55 14.96 -2.91
N ARG A 397 0.35 15.49 -3.74
CA ARG A 397 0.47 15.13 -5.16
C ARG A 397 0.59 13.62 -5.40
N LYS A 398 1.49 12.94 -4.66
CA LYS A 398 1.67 11.47 -4.74
C LYS A 398 0.41 10.71 -4.33
N ARG A 399 -0.29 11.16 -3.28
CA ARG A 399 -1.52 10.51 -2.81
C ARG A 399 -2.68 10.67 -3.79
N SER A 400 -2.82 11.83 -4.43
CA SER A 400 -3.93 12.14 -5.35
C SER A 400 -4.03 11.20 -6.55
N VAL A 401 -2.89 10.70 -7.06
CA VAL A 401 -2.88 9.68 -8.13
C VAL A 401 -3.56 8.39 -7.68
N GLY A 402 -3.32 7.96 -6.43
CA GLY A 402 -3.97 6.78 -5.86
C GLY A 402 -5.49 6.96 -5.68
N LEU A 403 -5.94 8.20 -5.47
CA LEU A 403 -7.36 8.54 -5.28
C LEU A 403 -8.16 8.49 -6.57
N LEU A 404 -7.52 8.59 -7.74
CA LEU A 404 -8.19 8.42 -9.03
C LEU A 404 -8.90 7.06 -9.13
N GLY A 405 -8.41 6.04 -8.44
CA GLY A 405 -9.07 4.74 -8.38
C GLY A 405 -10.25 4.65 -7.40
N ASN A 406 -10.43 5.65 -6.53
CA ASN A 406 -11.46 5.72 -5.48
C ASN A 406 -12.64 6.62 -5.89
N VAL A 407 -13.08 6.47 -7.13
CA VAL A 407 -14.30 7.12 -7.64
C VAL A 407 -15.55 6.30 -7.29
N GLU A 408 -16.70 6.98 -7.21
CA GLU A 408 -18.00 6.34 -7.04
C GLU A 408 -18.43 5.65 -8.36
N GLY A 409 -19.11 4.51 -8.26
CA GLY A 409 -19.57 3.73 -9.41
C GLY A 409 -18.54 2.76 -10.00
N GLU A 410 -18.89 2.14 -11.13
CA GLU A 410 -18.10 1.08 -11.76
C GLU A 410 -17.13 1.57 -12.84
N VAL A 411 -17.38 2.74 -13.40
CA VAL A 411 -16.50 3.40 -14.38
C VAL A 411 -15.33 4.03 -13.65
N ARG A 412 -14.11 3.55 -13.89
CA ARG A 412 -12.91 3.95 -13.14
C ARG A 412 -11.74 4.26 -14.09
N PRO A 413 -10.88 5.25 -13.80
CA PRO A 413 -9.65 5.53 -14.56
C PRO A 413 -8.71 4.31 -14.66
N GLN A 414 -8.31 3.94 -15.87
CA GLN A 414 -7.49 2.76 -16.16
C GLN A 414 -6.10 3.11 -16.71
N PRO A 415 -5.03 2.41 -16.28
CA PRO A 415 -3.65 2.64 -16.72
C PRO A 415 -3.29 1.79 -17.95
N PHE A 416 -3.72 2.16 -19.16
CA PHE A 416 -3.38 1.40 -20.39
C PHE A 416 -2.81 2.25 -21.54
N VAL A 417 -3.10 3.56 -21.56
CA VAL A 417 -2.54 4.53 -22.51
C VAL A 417 -1.78 5.67 -21.83
N GLU A 418 -1.43 5.50 -20.55
CA GLU A 418 -0.65 6.51 -19.83
C GLU A 418 0.83 6.51 -20.25
N ASP A 419 1.59 7.53 -19.82
CA ASP A 419 3.06 7.59 -19.99
C ASP A 419 3.52 7.77 -21.45
N THR A 420 2.90 8.73 -22.13
CA THR A 420 3.36 9.18 -23.45
C THR A 420 4.33 10.34 -23.27
N ALA A 421 5.44 10.31 -24.02
CA ALA A 421 6.45 11.35 -24.03
C ALA A 421 6.55 11.95 -25.43
N VAL A 422 6.38 13.26 -25.55
CA VAL A 422 6.52 14.04 -26.79
C VAL A 422 7.51 15.19 -26.55
N PRO A 423 8.07 15.82 -27.58
CA PRO A 423 8.84 17.05 -27.41
C PRO A 423 8.04 18.09 -26.58
N PRO A 424 8.60 18.68 -25.51
CA PRO A 424 7.85 19.59 -24.62
C PRO A 424 7.15 20.74 -25.35
N GLU A 425 7.76 21.25 -26.42
CA GLU A 425 7.21 22.30 -27.27
C GLU A 425 5.90 21.89 -27.99
N GLN A 426 5.69 20.59 -28.21
CA GLN A 426 4.50 20.02 -28.84
C GLN A 426 3.44 19.55 -27.85
N LEU A 427 3.75 19.55 -26.54
CA LEU A 427 2.93 18.87 -25.53
C LEU A 427 1.52 19.44 -25.43
N ALA A 428 1.35 20.76 -25.50
CA ALA A 428 0.02 21.38 -25.43
C ALA A 428 -0.88 20.94 -26.59
N ASP A 429 -0.36 20.94 -27.82
CA ASP A 429 -1.14 20.54 -29.01
C ASP A 429 -1.42 19.04 -29.02
N TYR A 430 -0.43 18.22 -28.65
CA TYR A 430 -0.61 16.78 -28.47
C TYR A 430 -1.75 16.47 -27.48
N ILE A 431 -1.81 17.17 -26.35
CA ILE A 431 -2.87 16.96 -25.36
C ILE A 431 -4.23 17.46 -25.85
N ALA A 432 -4.28 18.55 -26.63
CA ALA A 432 -5.54 18.98 -27.25
C ALA A 432 -6.10 17.87 -28.16
N ASP A 433 -5.27 17.28 -29.02
CA ASP A 433 -5.66 16.19 -29.90
C ASP A 433 -5.98 14.89 -29.14
N PHE A 434 -5.22 14.57 -28.09
CA PHE A 434 -5.47 13.39 -27.27
C PHE A 434 -6.81 13.52 -26.53
N ARG A 435 -7.15 14.72 -26.04
CA ARG A 435 -8.47 14.99 -25.48
C ARG A 435 -9.57 14.81 -26.52
N ALA A 436 -9.43 15.41 -27.70
CA ALA A 436 -10.39 15.26 -28.78
C ALA A 436 -10.59 13.78 -29.17
N LEU A 437 -9.53 12.98 -29.16
CA LEU A 437 -9.59 11.53 -29.39
C LEU A 437 -10.44 10.85 -28.33
N LEU A 438 -10.19 11.09 -27.03
CA LEU A 438 -10.96 10.47 -25.94
C LEU A 438 -12.40 10.97 -25.87
N ASP A 439 -12.62 12.27 -26.15
CA ASP A 439 -13.94 12.89 -26.23
C ASP A 439 -14.76 12.28 -27.38
N GLY A 440 -14.12 11.89 -28.50
CA GLY A 440 -14.75 11.17 -29.60
C GLY A 440 -15.22 9.75 -29.25
N TYR A 441 -14.74 9.18 -28.13
CA TYR A 441 -15.24 7.94 -27.53
C TYR A 441 -16.18 8.19 -26.34
N ASP A 442 -16.57 9.44 -26.08
CA ASP A 442 -17.39 9.86 -24.92
C ASP A 442 -16.80 9.47 -23.56
N LEU A 443 -15.46 9.45 -23.43
CA LEU A 443 -14.78 9.00 -22.22
C LEU A 443 -14.40 10.16 -21.29
N ALA A 444 -14.68 9.99 -20.00
CA ALA A 444 -14.06 10.81 -18.97
C ALA A 444 -12.62 10.34 -18.72
N TYR A 445 -11.69 11.25 -18.43
CA TYR A 445 -10.30 10.93 -18.11
C TYR A 445 -9.73 11.83 -17.01
N GLY A 446 -8.67 11.38 -16.36
CA GLY A 446 -7.84 12.21 -15.47
C GLY A 446 -6.41 12.33 -16.02
N MET A 447 -5.81 13.51 -15.85
CA MET A 447 -4.50 13.87 -16.40
C MET A 447 -3.56 14.45 -15.34
N PHE A 448 -2.30 14.03 -15.38
CA PHE A 448 -1.24 14.54 -14.51
C PHE A 448 0.13 14.19 -15.11
N GLY A 449 1.21 14.90 -14.76
CA GLY A 449 2.54 14.50 -15.22
C GLY A 449 3.62 15.56 -15.10
N HIS A 450 4.72 15.28 -15.78
CA HIS A 450 6.00 15.99 -15.75
C HIS A 450 6.13 16.80 -17.04
N VAL A 451 5.66 18.05 -16.99
CA VAL A 451 5.55 18.87 -18.20
C VAL A 451 6.92 19.28 -18.71
N ASP A 452 7.88 19.45 -17.80
CA ASP A 452 9.29 19.73 -18.09
C ASP A 452 9.98 18.62 -18.90
N ALA A 453 9.49 17.39 -18.78
CA ALA A 453 10.01 16.24 -19.50
C ALA A 453 9.20 15.88 -20.75
N GLY A 454 8.15 16.63 -21.07
CA GLY A 454 7.25 16.30 -22.17
C GLY A 454 6.36 15.06 -21.91
N VAL A 455 6.18 14.66 -20.64
CA VAL A 455 5.48 13.42 -20.26
C VAL A 455 4.16 13.72 -19.56
N LEU A 456 3.07 13.16 -20.08
CA LEU A 456 1.76 13.19 -19.40
C LEU A 456 1.18 11.79 -19.21
N HIS A 457 0.60 11.57 -18.03
CA HIS A 457 -0.15 10.37 -17.70
C HIS A 457 -1.64 10.65 -17.87
N VAL A 458 -2.23 9.97 -18.85
CA VAL A 458 -3.66 10.08 -19.16
C VAL A 458 -4.33 8.74 -18.84
N ARG A 459 -5.36 8.77 -18.00
CA ARG A 459 -6.12 7.57 -17.62
C ARG A 459 -7.58 7.70 -18.02
N PRO A 460 -8.00 7.10 -19.14
CA PRO A 460 -9.41 7.00 -19.53
C PRO A 460 -10.21 6.19 -18.50
N ALA A 461 -11.42 6.63 -18.19
CA ALA A 461 -12.30 5.96 -17.25
C ALA A 461 -13.20 4.97 -17.98
N LEU A 462 -13.05 3.69 -17.64
CA LEU A 462 -13.78 2.58 -18.25
C LEU A 462 -14.33 1.66 -17.15
N ASN A 463 -15.50 1.08 -17.39
CA ASN A 463 -15.96 -0.08 -16.64
C ASN A 463 -15.40 -1.35 -17.28
N MET A 464 -14.31 -1.87 -16.75
CA MET A 464 -13.67 -3.09 -17.28
C MET A 464 -14.52 -4.35 -17.15
N LYS A 465 -15.65 -4.30 -16.42
CA LYS A 465 -16.60 -5.43 -16.32
C LYS A 465 -17.67 -5.39 -17.41
N ASP A 466 -17.82 -4.26 -18.11
CA ASP A 466 -18.67 -4.13 -19.29
C ASP A 466 -17.87 -4.58 -20.54
N PRO A 467 -18.28 -5.64 -21.25
CA PRO A 467 -17.59 -6.11 -22.44
C PRO A 467 -17.44 -5.05 -23.54
N ALA A 468 -18.43 -4.15 -23.71
CA ALA A 468 -18.39 -3.13 -24.74
C ALA A 468 -17.30 -2.09 -24.45
N GLN A 469 -17.18 -1.65 -23.19
CA GLN A 469 -16.13 -0.72 -22.77
C GLN A 469 -14.75 -1.37 -22.70
N ALA A 470 -14.66 -2.63 -22.26
CA ALA A 470 -13.39 -3.36 -22.25
C ALA A 470 -12.81 -3.53 -23.67
N ALA A 471 -13.67 -3.74 -24.68
CA ALA A 471 -13.25 -3.83 -26.08
C ALA A 471 -12.65 -2.53 -26.64
N LEU A 472 -12.86 -1.37 -25.98
CA LEU A 472 -12.27 -0.09 -26.39
C LEU A 472 -10.76 0.01 -26.11
N VAL A 473 -10.20 -0.87 -25.27
CA VAL A 473 -8.78 -0.81 -24.89
C VAL A 473 -7.87 -0.86 -26.12
N LYS A 474 -8.13 -1.77 -27.06
CA LYS A 474 -7.29 -1.94 -28.25
C LYS A 474 -7.40 -0.77 -29.23
N PRO A 475 -8.59 -0.37 -29.71
CA PRO A 475 -8.73 0.78 -30.61
C PRO A 475 -8.14 2.07 -30.06
N ILE A 476 -8.33 2.35 -28.76
CA ILE A 476 -7.78 3.54 -28.12
C ILE A 476 -6.25 3.44 -28.03
N SER A 477 -5.70 2.27 -27.69
CA SER A 477 -4.24 2.07 -27.65
C SER A 477 -3.60 2.29 -29.03
N ASP A 478 -4.20 1.76 -30.09
CA ASP A 478 -3.72 1.93 -31.47
C ASP A 478 -3.78 3.40 -31.91
N ALA A 479 -4.90 4.08 -31.63
CA ALA A 479 -5.07 5.48 -31.96
C ALA A 479 -4.09 6.39 -31.19
N VAL A 480 -3.83 6.11 -29.92
CA VAL A 480 -2.84 6.84 -29.10
C VAL A 480 -1.41 6.55 -29.57
N ALA A 481 -1.09 5.33 -29.96
CA ALA A 481 0.22 4.99 -30.53
C ALA A 481 0.48 5.79 -31.83
N ALA A 482 -0.50 5.79 -32.75
CA ALA A 482 -0.42 6.57 -33.99
C ALA A 482 -0.31 8.08 -33.73
N LEU A 483 -1.11 8.61 -32.79
CA LEU A 483 -1.07 10.01 -32.39
C LEU A 483 0.30 10.39 -31.84
N THR A 484 0.86 9.57 -30.94
CA THR A 484 2.15 9.84 -30.30
C THR A 484 3.28 9.83 -31.33
N LYS A 485 3.24 8.89 -32.30
CA LYS A 485 4.20 8.84 -33.42
C LYS A 485 4.11 10.09 -34.31
N ARG A 486 2.90 10.60 -34.59
CA ARG A 486 2.69 11.83 -35.38
C ARG A 486 3.39 13.05 -34.78
N TYR A 487 3.47 13.13 -33.46
CA TYR A 487 4.15 14.21 -32.73
C TYR A 487 5.64 13.93 -32.45
N GLY A 488 6.23 12.90 -33.07
CA GLY A 488 7.65 12.55 -32.87
C GLY A 488 7.96 12.00 -31.46
N GLY A 489 6.93 11.52 -30.76
CA GLY A 489 7.05 11.00 -29.41
C GLY A 489 7.20 9.48 -29.31
N LEU A 490 7.10 8.99 -28.08
CA LEU A 490 7.14 7.58 -27.72
C LEU A 490 6.06 7.23 -26.69
N LEU A 491 5.60 5.98 -26.76
CA LEU A 491 4.47 5.49 -25.98
C LEU A 491 4.87 5.05 -24.55
N TRP A 492 6.16 5.08 -24.18
CA TRP A 492 6.69 4.56 -22.92
C TRP A 492 7.82 5.45 -22.35
N GLY A 493 7.46 6.56 -21.72
CA GLY A 493 8.41 7.52 -21.16
C GLY A 493 9.23 7.00 -19.97
N GLU A 494 8.56 6.39 -19.00
CA GLU A 494 9.16 6.03 -17.70
C GLU A 494 8.63 4.73 -17.05
N HIS A 495 7.45 4.25 -17.45
CA HIS A 495 6.80 3.09 -16.84
C HIS A 495 7.30 1.76 -17.43
N GLY A 496 8.07 1.78 -18.52
CA GLY A 496 8.38 0.59 -19.30
C GLY A 496 7.25 0.19 -20.27
N LYS A 497 7.56 -0.75 -21.16
CA LYS A 497 6.68 -1.22 -22.25
C LYS A 497 5.71 -2.31 -21.78
N GLY A 498 6.19 -3.36 -21.12
CA GLY A 498 5.37 -4.54 -20.82
C GLY A 498 4.65 -5.07 -22.06
N LEU A 499 3.33 -5.25 -22.00
CA LEU A 499 2.50 -5.69 -23.14
C LEU A 499 2.30 -4.62 -24.22
N ARG A 500 2.56 -3.35 -23.93
CA ARG A 500 2.62 -2.29 -24.96
C ARG A 500 3.83 -2.43 -25.89
N SER A 501 4.64 -3.46 -25.66
CA SER A 501 5.72 -3.84 -26.58
C SER A 501 5.19 -4.22 -27.97
N GLU A 502 3.88 -4.53 -28.12
CA GLU A 502 3.26 -4.77 -29.43
C GLU A 502 3.65 -3.73 -30.50
N TYR A 503 3.84 -2.46 -30.11
CA TYR A 503 4.18 -1.36 -31.02
C TYR A 503 5.69 -1.21 -31.29
N VAL A 504 6.55 -2.01 -30.65
CA VAL A 504 8.01 -1.96 -30.81
C VAL A 504 8.46 -2.23 -32.24
N PRO A 505 7.96 -3.26 -32.96
CA PRO A 505 8.39 -3.53 -34.33
C PRO A 505 8.10 -2.36 -35.27
N GLU A 506 6.92 -1.74 -35.14
CA GLU A 506 6.55 -0.59 -35.98
C GLU A 506 7.35 0.67 -35.66
N TYR A 507 7.72 0.85 -34.39
CA TYR A 507 8.52 1.98 -33.94
C TYR A 507 9.97 1.90 -34.44
N PHE A 508 10.61 0.73 -34.27
CA PHE A 508 12.01 0.55 -34.65
C PHE A 508 12.22 0.21 -36.13
N GLY A 509 11.19 -0.26 -36.84
CA GLY A 509 11.25 -0.55 -38.27
C GLY A 509 12.45 -1.44 -38.62
N GLU A 510 13.33 -0.93 -39.50
CA GLU A 510 14.54 -1.63 -39.97
C GLU A 510 15.54 -1.96 -38.86
N LEU A 511 15.51 -1.26 -37.72
CA LEU A 511 16.38 -1.53 -36.58
C LEU A 511 15.86 -2.67 -35.69
N TYR A 512 14.59 -3.05 -35.81
CA TYR A 512 13.99 -4.08 -34.95
C TYR A 512 14.73 -5.44 -34.97
N PRO A 513 15.19 -5.97 -36.14
CA PRO A 513 16.00 -7.18 -36.16
C PRO A 513 17.27 -7.11 -35.30
N ALA A 514 17.90 -5.93 -35.15
CA ALA A 514 19.06 -5.79 -34.26
C ALA A 514 18.70 -6.07 -32.80
N LEU A 515 17.54 -5.58 -32.33
CA LEU A 515 17.02 -5.88 -31.00
C LEU A 515 16.76 -7.39 -30.85
N GLN A 516 16.22 -8.04 -31.89
CA GLN A 516 15.95 -9.49 -31.88
C GLN A 516 17.23 -10.32 -31.80
N ARG A 517 18.29 -9.93 -32.53
CA ARG A 517 19.60 -10.59 -32.45
C ARG A 517 20.22 -10.41 -31.06
N LEU A 518 20.11 -9.22 -30.48
CA LEU A 518 20.58 -8.96 -29.12
C LEU A 518 19.83 -9.82 -28.09
N LYS A 519 18.50 -9.86 -28.17
CA LYS A 519 17.68 -10.76 -27.34
C LYS A 519 18.13 -12.22 -27.50
N GLY A 520 18.37 -12.68 -28.72
CA GLY A 520 18.85 -14.04 -28.99
C GLY A 520 20.23 -14.35 -28.41
N ALA A 521 21.12 -13.35 -28.34
CA ALA A 521 22.43 -13.51 -27.70
C ALA A 521 22.31 -13.72 -26.19
N PHE A 522 21.30 -13.16 -25.52
CA PHE A 522 21.05 -13.39 -24.09
C PHE A 522 20.16 -14.61 -23.81
N ASP A 523 19.13 -14.82 -24.62
CA ASP A 523 18.05 -15.79 -24.40
C ASP A 523 17.55 -16.38 -25.73
N PRO A 524 18.28 -17.35 -26.31
CA PRO A 524 18.01 -17.88 -27.64
C PRO A 524 16.71 -18.69 -27.72
N HIS A 525 16.19 -19.13 -26.58
CA HIS A 525 14.98 -19.95 -26.49
C HIS A 525 13.76 -19.15 -26.01
N ASN A 526 13.89 -17.82 -25.86
CA ASN A 526 12.81 -16.94 -25.41
C ASN A 526 12.19 -17.35 -24.06
N GLN A 527 13.01 -17.80 -23.11
CA GLN A 527 12.56 -18.27 -21.80
C GLN A 527 12.41 -17.14 -20.77
N LEU A 528 13.14 -16.03 -20.94
CA LEU A 528 13.19 -14.90 -20.02
C LEU A 528 12.18 -13.82 -20.40
N ASN A 529 11.16 -13.68 -19.56
CA ASN A 529 10.05 -12.74 -19.67
C ASN A 529 9.42 -12.61 -21.09
N PRO A 530 9.01 -13.74 -21.72
CA PRO A 530 8.56 -13.74 -23.10
C PRO A 530 7.31 -12.89 -23.35
N GLY A 531 7.17 -12.48 -24.61
CA GLY A 531 6.05 -11.68 -25.11
C GLY A 531 6.20 -10.17 -24.88
N LYS A 532 7.33 -9.72 -24.32
CA LYS A 532 7.62 -8.33 -23.95
C LYS A 532 8.99 -7.90 -24.49
N ILE A 533 9.17 -6.60 -24.67
CA ILE A 533 10.32 -5.90 -25.27
C ILE A 533 10.64 -6.37 -26.69
N CYS A 534 11.10 -7.60 -26.85
CA CYS A 534 11.58 -8.17 -28.09
C CYS A 534 11.61 -9.72 -27.99
N THR A 535 11.45 -10.42 -29.11
CA THR A 535 11.67 -11.87 -29.20
C THR A 535 12.92 -12.18 -30.03
N PRO A 536 13.61 -13.31 -29.81
CA PRO A 536 14.75 -13.72 -30.63
C PRO A 536 14.40 -13.77 -32.12
N LEU A 537 15.39 -13.48 -32.97
CA LEU A 537 15.20 -13.51 -34.41
C LEU A 537 14.83 -14.94 -34.86
N GLY A 538 13.76 -15.07 -35.65
CA GLY A 538 13.26 -16.38 -36.11
C GLY A 538 12.51 -17.19 -35.03
N SER A 539 12.20 -16.61 -33.88
CA SER A 539 11.33 -17.25 -32.89
C SER A 539 9.94 -17.54 -33.47
N ALA A 540 9.39 -18.72 -33.14
CA ALA A 540 8.00 -19.04 -33.46
C ALA A 540 7.00 -18.24 -32.59
N GLU A 541 7.46 -17.65 -31.49
CA GLU A 541 6.66 -16.82 -30.60
C GLU A 541 6.82 -15.33 -30.92
N GLY A 542 5.70 -14.62 -30.98
CA GLY A 542 5.65 -13.17 -31.17
C GLY A 542 5.54 -12.38 -29.87
N LEU A 543 5.55 -11.06 -30.00
CA LEU A 543 5.17 -10.16 -28.92
C LEU A 543 3.68 -10.36 -28.59
N THR A 544 3.35 -10.27 -27.30
CA THR A 544 1.97 -10.44 -26.86
C THR A 544 1.18 -9.15 -27.12
N PRO A 545 0.06 -9.20 -27.85
CA PRO A 545 -0.77 -8.02 -28.10
C PRO A 545 -1.37 -7.44 -26.81
N VAL A 546 -1.72 -6.15 -26.83
CA VAL A 546 -2.30 -5.44 -25.68
C VAL A 546 -3.67 -5.98 -25.26
N ASP A 547 -4.38 -6.69 -26.14
CA ASP A 547 -5.64 -7.38 -25.90
C ASP A 547 -5.51 -8.92 -25.99
N GLY A 548 -4.29 -9.43 -26.20
CA GLY A 548 -3.99 -10.86 -26.29
C GLY A 548 -3.93 -11.56 -24.92
N VAL A 549 -4.19 -10.83 -23.83
CA VAL A 549 -4.13 -11.32 -22.45
C VAL A 549 -5.45 -11.04 -21.75
N THR A 550 -5.89 -11.99 -20.92
CA THR A 550 -7.05 -11.82 -20.05
C THR A 550 -6.95 -10.52 -19.27
N LEU A 551 -7.94 -9.65 -19.48
CA LEU A 551 -8.10 -8.45 -18.67
C LEU A 551 -8.66 -8.88 -17.34
N ARG A 552 -8.25 -8.23 -16.28
CA ARG A 552 -8.77 -8.49 -14.94
C ARG A 552 -10.30 -8.36 -14.89
N GLY A 553 -10.85 -7.38 -15.62
CA GLY A 553 -12.28 -7.15 -15.73
C GLY A 553 -13.06 -8.31 -16.39
N ASP A 554 -12.39 -9.15 -17.19
CA ASP A 554 -13.00 -10.35 -17.79
C ASP A 554 -13.31 -11.42 -16.74
N LEU A 555 -12.46 -11.54 -15.73
CA LEU A 555 -12.68 -12.46 -14.61
C LEU A 555 -13.62 -11.85 -13.56
N ASP A 556 -13.41 -10.58 -13.22
CA ASP A 556 -14.25 -9.86 -12.25
C ASP A 556 -15.73 -9.83 -12.71
N ARG A 557 -16.02 -9.78 -14.02
CA ARG A 557 -17.40 -9.76 -14.52
C ARG A 557 -18.16 -11.08 -14.42
N THR A 558 -17.47 -12.19 -14.17
CA THR A 558 -18.12 -13.49 -13.95
C THR A 558 -18.65 -13.67 -12.53
N ILE A 559 -18.34 -12.73 -11.63
CA ILE A 559 -18.95 -12.64 -10.31
C ILE A 559 -20.34 -12.03 -10.48
N ASP A 560 -21.36 -12.65 -9.90
CA ASP A 560 -22.74 -12.12 -9.89
C ASP A 560 -22.74 -10.64 -9.44
N GLU A 561 -23.40 -9.78 -10.20
CA GLU A 561 -23.41 -8.33 -9.97
C GLU A 561 -23.88 -7.97 -8.55
N ARG A 562 -24.89 -8.66 -8.02
CA ARG A 562 -25.40 -8.42 -6.66
C ARG A 562 -24.32 -8.75 -5.63
N VAL A 563 -23.52 -9.79 -5.89
CA VAL A 563 -22.41 -10.20 -5.04
C VAL A 563 -21.28 -9.18 -5.11
N TRP A 564 -20.87 -8.71 -6.29
CA TRP A 564 -19.80 -7.71 -6.36
C TRP A 564 -20.23 -6.40 -5.68
N GLN A 565 -21.52 -6.03 -5.76
CA GLN A 565 -22.05 -4.77 -5.20
C GLN A 565 -22.10 -4.85 -3.66
N ASP A 566 -22.27 -6.05 -3.11
CA ASP A 566 -22.23 -6.30 -1.66
C ASP A 566 -20.79 -6.47 -1.12
N PHE A 567 -19.80 -6.74 -1.99
CA PHE A 567 -18.38 -6.87 -1.65
C PHE A 567 -17.46 -5.82 -2.33
N PRO A 568 -17.82 -4.52 -2.34
CA PRO A 568 -17.10 -3.51 -3.14
C PRO A 568 -15.66 -3.34 -2.67
N SER A 569 -15.40 -3.47 -1.36
CA SER A 569 -14.08 -3.28 -0.78
C SER A 569 -13.05 -4.36 -1.17
N ALA A 570 -13.49 -5.53 -1.65
CA ALA A 570 -12.63 -6.57 -2.20
C ALA A 570 -12.50 -6.43 -3.74
N VAL A 571 -13.63 -6.20 -4.41
CA VAL A 571 -13.70 -6.16 -5.87
C VAL A 571 -12.99 -4.93 -6.44
N HIS A 572 -13.18 -3.75 -5.83
CA HIS A 572 -12.64 -2.48 -6.35
C HIS A 572 -11.14 -2.29 -6.14
N CYS A 573 -10.46 -3.13 -5.35
CA CYS A 573 -9.02 -3.03 -5.13
C CYS A 573 -8.28 -3.04 -6.47
N ASN A 574 -7.72 -1.94 -6.95
CA ASN A 574 -7.16 -1.84 -8.31
C ASN A 574 -5.77 -2.47 -8.50
N GLY A 575 -5.20 -3.09 -7.47
CA GLY A 575 -3.90 -3.74 -7.60
C GLY A 575 -2.67 -2.84 -7.42
N ASN A 576 -2.83 -1.56 -7.06
CA ASN A 576 -1.70 -0.61 -6.93
C ASN A 576 -0.60 -1.00 -5.93
N GLY A 577 -0.88 -1.94 -5.04
CA GLY A 577 0.10 -2.48 -4.11
C GLY A 577 0.54 -1.51 -3.02
N ALA A 578 -0.15 -0.40 -2.75
CA ALA A 578 0.22 0.55 -1.68
C ALA A 578 0.37 -0.13 -0.30
N CYS A 579 -0.30 -1.27 -0.10
CA CYS A 579 -0.16 -2.11 1.09
C CYS A 579 1.14 -2.92 1.17
N TYR A 580 1.98 -2.89 0.14
CA TYR A 580 3.32 -3.49 0.13
C TYR A 580 4.41 -2.58 0.69
N ASN A 581 4.02 -1.44 1.29
CA ASN A 581 4.93 -0.49 1.93
C ASN A 581 5.93 -1.21 2.85
N TYR A 582 7.23 -0.92 2.67
CA TYR A 582 8.31 -1.52 3.46
C TYR A 582 8.36 -1.01 4.91
N ASP A 583 7.91 0.23 5.18
CA ASP A 583 8.14 0.90 6.46
C ASP A 583 7.33 0.24 7.59
N PRO A 584 7.99 -0.35 8.61
CA PRO A 584 7.29 -0.97 9.74
C PRO A 584 6.53 0.04 10.62
N ASN A 585 6.85 1.33 10.54
CA ASN A 585 6.18 2.38 11.31
C ASN A 585 4.88 2.89 10.65
N ASP A 586 4.59 2.49 9.42
CA ASP A 586 3.28 2.69 8.82
C ASP A 586 2.29 1.61 9.32
N ALA A 587 1.06 2.01 9.65
CA ALA A 587 0.08 1.12 10.26
C ALA A 587 -0.58 0.14 9.26
N MET A 588 -0.52 0.41 7.96
CA MET A 588 -1.21 -0.40 6.96
C MET A 588 -0.50 -1.75 6.79
N CYS A 589 -1.21 -2.78 7.25
CA CYS A 589 -0.89 -4.19 7.09
C CYS A 589 0.43 -4.67 7.73
N PRO A 590 0.48 -4.79 9.07
CA PRO A 590 1.65 -5.31 9.76
C PRO A 590 1.94 -6.80 9.48
N SER A 591 0.92 -7.62 9.19
CA SER A 591 1.12 -9.05 8.89
C SER A 591 1.99 -9.28 7.66
N TRP A 592 1.78 -8.49 6.59
CA TRP A 592 2.64 -8.53 5.39
C TRP A 592 4.09 -8.14 5.72
N LYS A 593 4.29 -7.09 6.53
CA LYS A 593 5.63 -6.60 6.87
C LYS A 593 6.41 -7.62 7.71
N ALA A 594 5.70 -8.37 8.57
CA ALA A 594 6.29 -9.43 9.37
C ALA A 594 6.58 -10.71 8.56
N THR A 595 5.65 -11.17 7.72
CA THR A 595 5.83 -12.45 6.99
C THR A 595 6.55 -12.32 5.67
N ARG A 596 6.51 -11.13 5.04
CA ARG A 596 6.91 -10.92 3.64
C ARG A 596 6.22 -11.88 2.65
N GLU A 597 5.01 -12.33 2.98
CA GLU A 597 4.13 -13.09 2.08
C GLU A 597 2.94 -12.27 1.57
N ARG A 598 2.85 -12.06 0.24
CA ARG A 598 1.91 -11.09 -0.34
C ARG A 598 0.44 -11.46 -0.11
N GLN A 599 0.12 -12.73 0.13
CA GLN A 599 -1.22 -13.19 0.52
C GLN A 599 -1.71 -12.56 1.83
N HIS A 600 -0.79 -12.19 2.72
CA HIS A 600 -1.09 -11.50 3.98
C HIS A 600 -1.17 -9.99 3.86
N SER A 601 -1.27 -9.43 2.65
CA SER A 601 -1.53 -8.01 2.38
C SER A 601 -3.01 -7.73 2.06
N PRO A 602 -3.50 -6.48 2.18
CA PRO A 602 -4.79 -6.06 1.66
C PRO A 602 -5.02 -6.43 0.19
N LYS A 603 -4.03 -6.16 -0.69
CA LYS A 603 -4.12 -6.56 -2.11
C LYS A 603 -4.28 -8.07 -2.24
N GLY A 604 -3.43 -8.84 -1.55
CA GLY A 604 -3.48 -10.31 -1.60
C GLY A 604 -4.82 -10.87 -1.14
N ARG A 605 -5.31 -10.43 0.03
CA ARG A 605 -6.60 -10.86 0.56
C ARG A 605 -7.78 -10.44 -0.33
N ALA A 606 -7.72 -9.25 -0.93
CA ALA A 606 -8.73 -8.82 -1.89
C ALA A 606 -8.71 -9.71 -3.14
N SER A 607 -7.54 -10.04 -3.70
CA SER A 607 -7.41 -10.96 -4.84
C SER A 607 -7.95 -12.36 -4.53
N LEU A 608 -7.61 -12.91 -3.36
CA LEU A 608 -8.13 -14.21 -2.92
C LEU A 608 -9.64 -14.19 -2.71
N MET A 609 -10.18 -13.10 -2.15
CA MET A 609 -11.62 -12.94 -1.97
C MET A 609 -12.36 -12.85 -3.32
N ARG A 610 -11.84 -12.08 -4.28
CA ARG A 610 -12.41 -12.00 -5.64
C ARG A 610 -12.45 -13.36 -6.31
N GLU A 611 -11.33 -14.08 -6.28
CA GLU A 611 -11.24 -15.42 -6.88
C GLU A 611 -12.16 -16.42 -6.17
N TRP A 612 -12.25 -16.35 -4.83
CA TRP A 612 -13.16 -17.18 -4.06
C TRP A 612 -14.63 -16.91 -4.41
N LEU A 613 -15.04 -15.65 -4.54
CA LEU A 613 -16.41 -15.29 -4.95
C LEU A 613 -16.71 -15.77 -6.37
N ARG A 614 -15.74 -15.64 -7.28
CA ARG A 614 -15.84 -16.12 -8.67
C ARG A 614 -16.08 -17.63 -8.72
N LEU A 615 -15.24 -18.40 -8.05
CA LEU A 615 -15.34 -19.86 -8.00
C LEU A 615 -16.61 -20.34 -7.29
N GLN A 616 -17.08 -19.60 -6.28
CA GLN A 616 -18.37 -19.86 -5.66
C GLN A 616 -19.53 -19.68 -6.64
N GLY A 617 -19.50 -18.63 -7.46
CA GLY A 617 -20.47 -18.39 -8.53
C GLY A 617 -20.42 -19.46 -9.62
N GLU A 618 -19.22 -19.86 -10.04
CA GLU A 618 -18.98 -20.95 -11.00
C GLU A 618 -19.54 -22.30 -10.50
N ALA A 619 -19.45 -22.54 -9.19
CA ALA A 619 -20.09 -23.68 -8.53
C ALA A 619 -21.61 -23.51 -8.29
N ASN A 620 -22.26 -22.51 -8.91
CA ASN A 620 -23.67 -22.18 -8.79
C ASN A 620 -24.16 -21.90 -7.35
N ILE A 621 -23.31 -21.28 -6.51
CA ILE A 621 -23.68 -20.90 -5.14
C ILE A 621 -23.93 -19.40 -5.03
N ASP A 622 -25.16 -19.04 -4.67
CA ASP A 622 -25.50 -17.69 -4.21
C ASP A 622 -25.00 -17.49 -2.75
N VAL A 623 -23.86 -16.80 -2.62
CA VAL A 623 -23.23 -16.51 -1.32
C VAL A 623 -24.07 -15.57 -0.44
N LEU A 624 -24.88 -14.69 -1.03
CA LEU A 624 -25.76 -13.79 -0.27
C LEU A 624 -26.94 -14.57 0.32
N ALA A 625 -27.53 -15.47 -0.46
CA ALA A 625 -28.54 -16.39 0.03
C ALA A 625 -27.97 -17.33 1.11
N ALA A 626 -26.73 -17.82 0.93
CA ALA A 626 -26.05 -18.65 1.93
C ALA A 626 -25.80 -17.91 3.25
N ALA A 627 -25.52 -16.60 3.21
CA ALA A 627 -25.37 -15.77 4.41
C ALA A 627 -26.70 -15.58 5.17
N ARG A 628 -27.82 -15.46 4.45
CA ARG A 628 -29.17 -15.29 5.02
C ARG A 628 -29.78 -16.60 5.55
N ASN A 629 -29.70 -17.67 4.76
CA ASN A 629 -30.37 -18.94 5.01
C ASN A 629 -29.51 -19.88 5.87
N LYS A 630 -29.43 -19.56 7.16
CA LYS A 630 -28.58 -20.28 8.11
C LYS A 630 -29.20 -21.62 8.52
N VAL A 631 -28.48 -22.70 8.27
CA VAL A 631 -28.81 -24.01 8.84
C VAL A 631 -28.54 -23.98 10.34
N SER A 632 -29.51 -24.44 11.14
CA SER A 632 -29.34 -24.60 12.59
C SER A 632 -28.08 -25.40 12.93
N TRP A 633 -27.38 -25.01 13.99
CA TRP A 633 -26.11 -25.62 14.41
C TRP A 633 -26.21 -27.15 14.50
N LEU A 634 -27.28 -27.66 15.13
CA LEU A 634 -27.52 -29.11 15.29
C LEU A 634 -27.68 -29.82 13.94
N LYS A 635 -28.46 -29.23 13.03
CA LYS A 635 -28.73 -29.81 11.70
C LYS A 635 -27.50 -29.79 10.79
N GLY A 636 -26.61 -28.81 10.96
CA GLY A 636 -25.38 -28.68 10.17
C GLY A 636 -24.18 -29.48 10.70
N LEU A 637 -24.22 -29.95 11.95
CA LEU A 637 -23.07 -30.57 12.61
C LEU A 637 -22.51 -31.82 11.90
N PRO A 638 -23.34 -32.80 11.44
CA PRO A 638 -22.83 -33.98 10.75
C PRO A 638 -22.06 -33.64 9.46
N ALA A 639 -22.58 -32.70 8.68
CA ALA A 639 -21.94 -32.25 7.44
C ALA A 639 -20.60 -31.57 7.72
N ARG A 640 -20.52 -30.70 8.73
CA ARG A 640 -19.26 -30.02 9.12
C ARG A 640 -18.21 -31.00 9.62
N LEU A 641 -18.61 -32.00 10.42
CA LEU A 641 -17.71 -33.05 10.89
C LEU A 641 -17.12 -33.86 9.72
N ARG A 642 -17.96 -34.23 8.76
CA ARG A 642 -17.52 -34.91 7.53
C ARG A 642 -16.52 -34.06 6.74
N ASN A 643 -16.83 -32.78 6.53
CA ASN A 643 -15.96 -31.86 5.78
C ASN A 643 -14.61 -31.64 6.49
N ASN A 644 -14.61 -31.50 7.82
CA ASN A 644 -13.38 -31.41 8.59
C ASN A 644 -12.53 -32.68 8.50
N ARG A 645 -13.16 -33.87 8.53
CA ARG A 645 -12.45 -35.13 8.35
C ARG A 645 -11.81 -35.21 6.96
N ALA A 646 -12.54 -34.77 5.93
CA ALA A 646 -12.03 -34.76 4.55
C ALA A 646 -10.84 -33.80 4.39
N ARG A 647 -10.91 -32.60 4.98
CA ARG A 647 -9.77 -31.67 5.10
C ARG A 647 -8.56 -32.34 5.74
N ASN A 648 -8.75 -33.02 6.88
CA ASN A 648 -7.64 -33.69 7.58
C ASN A 648 -7.05 -34.87 6.79
N GLN A 649 -7.79 -35.39 5.81
CA GLN A 649 -7.32 -36.42 4.87
C GLN A 649 -6.59 -35.83 3.65
N GLY A 650 -6.38 -34.51 3.62
CA GLY A 650 -5.66 -33.83 2.53
C GLY A 650 -6.52 -33.49 1.33
N GLN A 651 -7.85 -33.52 1.44
CA GLN A 651 -8.72 -33.10 0.35
C GLN A 651 -8.56 -31.61 0.08
N GLU A 652 -8.25 -31.25 -1.17
CA GLU A 652 -8.04 -29.86 -1.57
C GLU A 652 -9.35 -29.06 -1.55
N ASP A 653 -9.27 -27.85 -1.00
CA ASP A 653 -10.30 -26.81 -1.08
C ASP A 653 -9.62 -25.45 -0.98
N PHE A 654 -9.73 -24.64 -2.05
CA PHE A 654 -9.17 -23.29 -2.09
C PHE A 654 -9.67 -22.41 -0.92
N SER A 655 -10.86 -22.70 -0.38
CA SER A 655 -11.39 -22.01 0.80
C SER A 655 -10.46 -22.08 2.02
N HIS A 656 -9.60 -23.11 2.13
CA HIS A 656 -8.61 -23.22 3.21
C HIS A 656 -7.47 -22.20 3.05
N GLU A 657 -6.97 -22.01 1.84
CA GLU A 657 -5.92 -21.03 1.56
C GLU A 657 -6.45 -19.59 1.78
N VAL A 658 -7.69 -19.32 1.37
CA VAL A 658 -8.38 -18.06 1.68
C VAL A 658 -8.53 -17.89 3.19
N TYR A 659 -8.92 -18.93 3.92
CA TYR A 659 -9.04 -18.90 5.38
C TYR A 659 -7.71 -18.56 6.05
N ASP A 660 -6.59 -19.13 5.61
CA ASP A 660 -5.29 -18.86 6.20
C ASP A 660 -4.83 -17.41 5.97
N ALA A 661 -5.07 -16.87 4.77
CA ALA A 661 -4.83 -15.46 4.47
C ALA A 661 -5.69 -14.53 5.35
N MET A 662 -6.98 -14.85 5.53
CA MET A 662 -7.91 -14.10 6.36
C MET A 662 -7.56 -14.21 7.85
N ALA A 663 -7.22 -15.39 8.35
CA ALA A 663 -6.87 -15.62 9.74
C ALA A 663 -5.54 -14.94 10.12
N GLY A 664 -4.64 -14.70 9.16
CA GLY A 664 -3.46 -13.84 9.33
C GLY A 664 -3.75 -12.34 9.45
N CYS A 665 -5.00 -11.88 9.30
CA CYS A 665 -5.37 -10.48 9.45
C CYS A 665 -5.64 -10.12 10.92
N LEU A 666 -4.97 -9.07 11.40
CA LEU A 666 -5.13 -8.51 12.75
C LEU A 666 -6.49 -7.82 13.00
N ALA A 667 -7.27 -7.55 11.95
CA ALA A 667 -8.50 -6.76 12.02
C ALA A 667 -8.32 -5.31 12.58
N CYS A 668 -7.12 -4.71 12.43
CA CYS A 668 -6.80 -3.37 12.92
C CYS A 668 -7.50 -2.22 12.19
N LYS A 669 -8.02 -2.50 10.98
CA LYS A 669 -8.73 -1.55 10.10
C LYS A 669 -7.89 -0.38 9.58
N SER A 670 -6.56 -0.46 9.68
CA SER A 670 -5.65 0.53 9.10
C SER A 670 -5.74 0.61 7.57
N CYS A 671 -6.00 -0.52 6.89
CA CYS A 671 -6.22 -0.52 5.44
C CYS A 671 -7.44 0.28 5.00
N ALA A 672 -8.54 0.27 5.75
CA ALA A 672 -9.74 1.03 5.40
C ALA A 672 -9.49 2.55 5.47
N GLY A 673 -8.66 3.01 6.41
CA GLY A 673 -8.30 4.41 6.55
C GLY A 673 -7.23 4.87 5.56
N GLN A 674 -6.13 4.12 5.44
CA GLN A 674 -4.92 4.54 4.72
C GLN A 674 -4.85 4.12 3.25
N CYS A 675 -5.54 3.03 2.84
CA CYS A 675 -5.53 2.61 1.45
C CYS A 675 -6.21 3.69 0.58
N PRO A 676 -5.58 4.14 -0.52
CA PRO A 676 -6.20 5.12 -1.41
C PRO A 676 -7.54 4.65 -1.98
N ILE A 677 -7.69 3.33 -2.21
CA ILE A 677 -8.90 2.67 -2.74
C ILE A 677 -9.85 2.21 -1.61
N LYS A 678 -9.54 2.53 -0.35
CA LYS A 678 -10.38 2.20 0.83
C LYS A 678 -10.72 0.72 0.99
N VAL A 679 -9.80 -0.17 0.60
CA VAL A 679 -9.91 -1.62 0.84
C VAL A 679 -10.10 -1.90 2.33
N ASN A 680 -11.16 -2.65 2.67
CA ASN A 680 -11.56 -2.93 4.05
C ASN A 680 -11.50 -4.44 4.33
N VAL A 681 -10.29 -4.94 4.59
CA VAL A 681 -10.07 -6.36 4.90
C VAL A 681 -10.90 -6.85 6.09
N PRO A 682 -10.98 -6.14 7.24
CA PRO A 682 -11.78 -6.61 8.37
C PRO A 682 -13.25 -6.90 8.03
N ASP A 683 -13.83 -6.16 7.08
CA ASP A 683 -15.23 -6.31 6.65
C ASP A 683 -15.47 -7.58 5.83
N PHE A 684 -14.80 -7.74 4.68
CA PHE A 684 -15.01 -8.95 3.88
C PHE A 684 -14.47 -10.20 4.59
N ARG A 685 -13.47 -10.06 5.49
CA ARG A 685 -12.99 -11.16 6.33
C ARG A 685 -14.09 -11.69 7.26
N SER A 686 -14.83 -10.82 7.95
CA SER A 686 -15.86 -11.28 8.89
C SER A 686 -17.00 -11.99 8.15
N ARG A 687 -17.38 -11.48 6.97
CA ARG A 687 -18.34 -12.13 6.06
C ARG A 687 -17.85 -13.48 5.56
N PHE A 688 -16.59 -13.56 5.11
CA PHE A 688 -15.96 -14.82 4.70
C PHE A 688 -15.98 -15.84 5.84
N LEU A 689 -15.59 -15.45 7.07
CA LEU A 689 -15.59 -16.36 8.22
C LEU A 689 -16.99 -16.88 8.57
N GLU A 690 -18.02 -16.04 8.44
CA GLU A 690 -19.42 -16.46 8.63
C GLU A 690 -19.80 -17.58 7.65
N LEU A 691 -19.46 -17.40 6.37
CA LEU A 691 -19.75 -18.36 5.30
C LEU A 691 -18.91 -19.64 5.41
N TYR A 692 -17.61 -19.50 5.66
CA TYR A 692 -16.64 -20.59 5.82
C TYR A 692 -17.06 -21.55 6.95
N HIS A 693 -17.43 -21.00 8.12
CA HIS A 693 -17.91 -21.81 9.25
C HIS A 693 -19.36 -22.29 9.11
N GLY A 694 -20.05 -21.91 8.03
CA GLY A 694 -21.23 -22.59 7.56
C GLY A 694 -20.92 -24.03 7.12
N ARG A 695 -19.78 -24.23 6.44
CA ARG A 695 -19.31 -25.50 5.86
C ARG A 695 -18.34 -26.27 6.76
N TYR A 696 -17.43 -25.58 7.44
CA TYR A 696 -16.40 -26.17 8.32
C TYR A 696 -16.69 -25.89 9.79
N GLN A 697 -16.15 -26.70 10.71
CA GLN A 697 -16.36 -26.40 12.13
C GLN A 697 -15.59 -25.15 12.54
N ARG A 698 -16.22 -24.38 13.42
CA ARG A 698 -15.61 -23.24 14.07
C ARG A 698 -14.81 -23.69 15.30
N PRO A 699 -13.57 -23.22 15.50
CA PRO A 699 -12.78 -23.58 16.67
C PRO A 699 -13.43 -23.07 17.96
N LEU A 700 -13.22 -23.79 19.07
CA LEU A 700 -13.79 -23.45 20.38
C LEU A 700 -13.40 -22.05 20.85
N ARG A 701 -12.16 -21.65 20.56
CA ARG A 701 -11.63 -20.31 20.85
C ARG A 701 -12.53 -19.18 20.38
N ASP A 702 -13.08 -19.27 19.16
CA ASP A 702 -13.90 -18.20 18.60
C ASP A 702 -15.18 -18.02 19.42
N TYR A 703 -15.75 -19.10 19.94
CA TYR A 703 -16.92 -19.01 20.84
C TYR A 703 -16.56 -18.40 22.19
N LEU A 704 -15.37 -18.72 22.75
CA LEU A 704 -14.89 -18.09 23.99
C LEU A 704 -14.66 -16.59 23.80
N ILE A 705 -14.00 -16.20 22.70
CA ILE A 705 -13.76 -14.79 22.35
C ILE A 705 -15.09 -14.06 22.07
N GLY A 706 -15.96 -14.65 21.26
CA GLY A 706 -17.25 -14.06 20.88
C GLY A 706 -18.22 -13.90 22.06
N SER A 707 -18.16 -14.80 23.05
CA SER A 707 -19.00 -14.73 24.26
C SER A 707 -18.41 -13.87 25.38
N LEU A 708 -17.15 -13.42 25.25
CA LEU A 708 -16.41 -12.72 26.31
C LEU A 708 -17.19 -11.55 26.92
N GLU A 709 -17.76 -10.67 26.08
CA GLU A 709 -18.49 -9.48 26.55
C GLU A 709 -19.78 -9.84 27.31
N PHE A 710 -20.33 -11.03 27.11
CA PHE A 710 -21.54 -11.48 27.79
C PHE A 710 -21.22 -12.24 29.08
N THR A 711 -20.09 -12.93 29.13
CA THR A 711 -19.71 -13.78 30.28
C THR A 711 -18.90 -13.01 31.32
N ILE A 712 -18.06 -12.06 30.90
CA ILE A 712 -17.15 -11.33 31.80
C ILE A 712 -17.86 -10.56 32.94
N PRO A 713 -19.06 -9.96 32.76
CA PRO A 713 -19.74 -9.28 33.86
C PRO A 713 -20.08 -10.23 35.03
N TYR A 714 -20.40 -11.49 34.71
CA TYR A 714 -20.71 -12.51 35.72
C TYR A 714 -19.44 -13.00 36.40
N LEU A 715 -18.38 -13.30 35.62
CA LEU A 715 -17.09 -13.72 36.16
C LEU A 715 -16.43 -12.66 37.05
N ALA A 716 -16.67 -11.38 36.75
CA ALA A 716 -16.16 -10.25 37.53
C ALA A 716 -16.75 -10.12 38.94
N HIS A 717 -17.77 -10.91 39.32
CA HIS A 717 -18.25 -10.98 40.71
C HIS A 717 -17.25 -11.72 41.63
N ALA A 718 -16.40 -12.58 41.07
CA ALA A 718 -15.39 -13.34 41.81
C ALA A 718 -14.02 -13.28 41.09
N PRO A 719 -13.40 -12.08 40.95
CA PRO A 719 -12.17 -11.89 40.18
C PRO A 719 -10.97 -12.65 40.79
N GLY A 720 -11.02 -12.91 42.11
CA GLY A 720 -10.04 -13.72 42.81
C GLY A 720 -9.94 -15.14 42.25
N LEU A 721 -11.10 -15.80 42.12
CA LEU A 721 -11.23 -17.17 41.62
C LEU A 721 -10.86 -17.25 40.14
N TYR A 722 -11.41 -16.34 39.32
CA TYR A 722 -11.07 -16.30 37.89
C TYR A 722 -9.56 -16.15 37.68
N ASN A 723 -8.91 -15.21 38.37
CA ASN A 723 -7.48 -14.98 38.21
C ASN A 723 -6.64 -16.17 38.71
N ALA A 724 -7.08 -16.88 39.75
CA ALA A 724 -6.40 -18.07 40.25
C ALA A 724 -6.48 -19.24 39.24
N VAL A 725 -7.64 -19.42 38.61
CA VAL A 725 -7.83 -20.44 37.57
C VAL A 725 -7.03 -20.09 36.31
N MET A 726 -7.20 -18.88 35.78
CA MET A 726 -6.57 -18.47 34.52
C MET A 726 -5.05 -18.26 34.64
N GLY A 727 -4.57 -17.92 35.85
CA GLY A 727 -3.14 -17.79 36.16
C GLY A 727 -2.43 -19.10 36.51
N SER A 728 -3.17 -20.23 36.59
CA SER A 728 -2.57 -21.55 36.82
C SER A 728 -1.84 -22.02 35.57
N LYS A 729 -0.56 -22.40 35.70
CA LYS A 729 0.26 -22.93 34.60
C LYS A 729 -0.42 -24.09 33.86
N TRP A 730 -1.11 -24.98 34.59
CA TRP A 730 -1.81 -26.12 33.99
C TRP A 730 -2.98 -25.69 33.11
N VAL A 731 -3.76 -24.69 33.55
CA VAL A 731 -4.88 -24.15 32.76
C VAL A 731 -4.36 -23.39 31.55
N SER A 732 -3.33 -22.55 31.73
CA SER A 732 -2.72 -21.81 30.63
C SER A 732 -2.16 -22.75 29.55
N GLN A 733 -1.50 -23.85 29.96
CA GLN A 733 -1.00 -24.87 29.04
C GLN A 733 -2.14 -25.59 28.31
N LEU A 734 -3.21 -25.97 29.02
CA LEU A 734 -4.37 -26.61 28.40
C LEU A 734 -5.06 -25.68 27.38
N LEU A 735 -5.18 -24.38 27.69
CA LEU A 735 -5.73 -23.39 26.78
C LEU A 735 -4.83 -23.20 25.55
N ALA A 736 -3.51 -23.22 25.71
CA ALA A 736 -2.57 -23.16 24.60
C ALA A 736 -2.74 -24.38 23.67
N ASP A 737 -2.72 -25.58 24.23
CA ASP A 737 -2.66 -26.83 23.47
C ASP A 737 -4.00 -27.27 22.87
N LYS A 738 -5.12 -27.05 23.58
CA LYS A 738 -6.44 -27.54 23.19
C LYS A 738 -7.36 -26.48 22.62
N VAL A 739 -7.16 -25.22 23.01
CA VAL A 739 -8.01 -24.10 22.57
C VAL A 739 -7.25 -23.17 21.62
N GLY A 740 -5.92 -23.12 21.69
CA GLY A 740 -5.09 -22.22 20.88
C GLY A 740 -5.11 -20.78 21.38
N MET A 741 -5.23 -20.59 22.70
CA MET A 741 -5.22 -19.29 23.39
C MET A 741 -4.07 -19.23 24.40
N VAL A 742 -3.32 -18.12 24.39
CA VAL A 742 -2.22 -17.86 25.33
C VAL A 742 -2.39 -16.50 25.98
N ASP A 743 -1.76 -16.33 27.15
CA ASP A 743 -1.73 -15.09 27.93
C ASP A 743 -3.11 -14.44 28.11
N SER A 744 -4.12 -15.24 28.44
CA SER A 744 -5.47 -14.74 28.63
C SER A 744 -5.50 -13.62 29.69
N PRO A 745 -6.19 -12.50 29.43
CA PRO A 745 -6.15 -11.34 30.32
C PRO A 745 -6.82 -11.65 31.67
N LEU A 746 -6.28 -11.05 32.74
CA LEU A 746 -6.77 -11.23 34.11
C LEU A 746 -7.74 -10.10 34.51
N ILE A 747 -8.81 -10.43 35.24
CA ILE A 747 -9.80 -9.45 35.69
C ILE A 747 -9.17 -8.54 36.76
N SER A 748 -9.45 -7.25 36.65
CA SER A 748 -9.00 -6.25 37.62
C SER A 748 -9.63 -6.49 38.99
N ARG A 749 -8.81 -6.38 40.05
CA ARG A 749 -9.25 -6.41 41.45
C ARG A 749 -9.48 -5.00 42.04
N PHE A 750 -9.49 -3.98 41.19
CA PHE A 750 -9.63 -2.59 41.62
C PHE A 750 -11.02 -2.33 42.22
N ASN A 751 -11.09 -1.62 43.36
CA ASN A 751 -12.34 -1.27 44.01
C ASN A 751 -13.05 -0.12 43.28
N PHE A 752 -13.78 -0.45 42.21
CA PHE A 752 -14.50 0.54 41.41
C PHE A 752 -15.61 1.25 42.18
N GLN A 753 -16.27 0.56 43.12
CA GLN A 753 -17.38 1.14 43.89
C GLN A 753 -16.93 2.34 44.72
N ALA A 754 -15.69 2.31 45.25
CA ALA A 754 -15.12 3.45 45.96
C ALA A 754 -15.05 4.71 45.08
N THR A 755 -14.65 4.58 43.81
CA THR A 755 -14.63 5.70 42.86
C THR A 755 -16.04 6.21 42.57
N LEU A 756 -17.01 5.32 42.35
CA LEU A 756 -18.40 5.71 42.08
C LEU A 756 -19.01 6.51 43.24
N THR A 757 -18.79 6.06 44.47
CA THR A 757 -19.27 6.75 45.68
C THR A 757 -18.57 8.10 45.83
N ARG A 758 -17.24 8.14 45.69
CA ARG A 758 -16.44 9.37 45.84
C ARG A 758 -16.85 10.45 44.83
N CYS A 759 -17.01 10.08 43.56
CA CYS A 759 -17.32 11.01 42.48
C CYS A 759 -18.83 11.21 42.25
N ARG A 760 -19.69 10.63 43.11
CA ARG A 760 -21.15 10.69 43.04
C ARG A 760 -21.70 10.29 41.67
N VAL A 761 -21.15 9.20 41.11
CA VAL A 761 -21.48 8.72 39.77
C VAL A 761 -22.82 8.00 39.79
N GLY A 762 -23.77 8.45 38.97
CA GLY A 762 -25.08 7.84 38.79
C GLY A 762 -25.12 6.84 37.62
N MET A 763 -26.15 6.00 37.57
CA MET A 763 -26.47 5.24 36.36
C MET A 763 -27.23 6.15 35.37
N ALA A 764 -26.87 6.12 34.10
CA ALA A 764 -27.55 6.87 33.06
C ALA A 764 -28.88 6.19 32.71
N THR A 765 -29.99 6.83 33.08
CA THR A 765 -31.34 6.44 32.65
C THR A 765 -32.01 7.64 32.01
N VAL A 766 -32.93 7.41 31.08
CA VAL A 766 -33.67 8.50 30.42
C VAL A 766 -34.37 9.42 31.44
N PRO A 767 -35.04 8.92 32.50
CA PRO A 767 -35.59 9.79 33.53
C PRO A 767 -34.52 10.63 34.24
N ALA A 768 -33.43 10.02 34.70
CA ALA A 768 -32.37 10.71 35.44
C ALA A 768 -31.67 11.80 34.61
N LEU A 769 -31.54 11.61 33.29
CA LEU A 769 -30.95 12.62 32.40
C LEU A 769 -31.94 13.73 32.02
N ARG A 770 -33.24 13.41 31.89
CA ARG A 770 -34.28 14.40 31.59
C ARG A 770 -34.59 15.33 32.75
N GLU A 771 -34.40 14.87 33.99
CA GLU A 771 -34.51 15.69 35.20
C GLU A 771 -33.40 16.75 35.31
N LEU A 772 -32.33 16.65 34.52
CA LEU A 772 -31.26 17.65 34.51
C LEU A 772 -31.76 18.96 33.90
N THR A 773 -31.54 20.05 34.64
CA THR A 773 -31.66 21.41 34.10
C THR A 773 -30.67 21.64 32.95
N PRO A 774 -30.90 22.61 32.05
CA PRO A 774 -29.99 22.90 30.93
C PRO A 774 -28.53 23.09 31.38
N ALA A 775 -28.28 23.88 32.43
CA ALA A 775 -26.92 24.10 32.95
C ALA A 775 -26.29 22.82 33.54
N GLN A 776 -27.07 21.96 34.20
CA GLN A 776 -26.58 20.68 34.67
C GLN A 776 -26.27 19.71 33.53
N ARG A 777 -27.06 19.77 32.46
CA ARG A 777 -26.89 18.94 31.26
C ARG A 777 -25.58 19.26 30.55
N GLU A 778 -25.27 20.54 30.37
CA GLU A 778 -23.99 21.02 29.82
C GLU A 778 -22.79 20.57 30.66
N ARG A 779 -22.96 20.49 31.99
CA ARG A 779 -21.95 19.97 32.93
C ARG A 779 -22.10 18.49 33.25
N SER A 780 -22.68 17.69 32.35
CA SER A 780 -22.82 16.25 32.53
C SER A 780 -22.21 15.48 31.38
N ILE A 781 -21.74 14.26 31.66
CA ILE A 781 -21.28 13.32 30.64
C ILE A 781 -21.84 11.93 30.90
N VAL A 782 -22.09 11.17 29.83
CA VAL A 782 -22.39 9.74 29.91
C VAL A 782 -21.19 8.94 29.43
N LEU A 783 -20.58 8.20 30.34
CA LEU A 783 -19.46 7.32 30.07
C LEU A 783 -19.99 5.95 29.60
N VAL A 784 -19.74 5.64 28.34
CA VAL A 784 -20.11 4.37 27.70
C VAL A 784 -19.09 3.30 28.09
N GLN A 785 -19.57 2.27 28.79
CA GLN A 785 -18.72 1.20 29.29
C GLN A 785 -18.39 0.18 28.20
N ASP A 786 -17.12 -0.20 28.06
CA ASP A 786 -16.69 -1.36 27.27
C ASP A 786 -16.12 -2.47 28.16
N ALA A 787 -16.14 -3.71 27.69
CA ALA A 787 -15.72 -4.87 28.48
C ALA A 787 -14.24 -4.82 28.92
N PHE A 788 -13.37 -4.22 28.10
CA PHE A 788 -11.93 -4.22 28.33
C PHE A 788 -11.53 -3.22 29.41
N THR A 789 -11.94 -1.97 29.24
CA THR A 789 -11.66 -0.92 30.24
C THR A 789 -12.46 -1.11 31.53
N ARG A 790 -13.68 -1.68 31.45
CA ARG A 790 -14.49 -1.90 32.65
C ARG A 790 -13.95 -3.00 33.55
N TYR A 791 -13.54 -4.14 32.99
CA TYR A 791 -13.23 -5.35 33.77
C TYR A 791 -11.74 -5.70 33.81
N PHE A 792 -10.93 -5.34 32.82
CA PHE A 792 -9.50 -5.64 32.81
C PHE A 792 -8.64 -4.43 33.16
N GLU A 793 -9.07 -3.22 32.78
CA GLU A 793 -8.36 -1.96 33.05
C GLU A 793 -9.20 -0.96 33.85
N THR A 794 -9.96 -1.46 34.83
CA THR A 794 -10.83 -0.65 35.70
C THR A 794 -10.14 0.58 36.35
N PRO A 795 -8.83 0.57 36.67
CA PRO A 795 -8.14 1.78 37.12
C PRO A 795 -8.19 2.94 36.11
N LEU A 796 -8.07 2.66 34.80
CA LEU A 796 -8.16 3.69 33.76
C LEU A 796 -9.57 4.28 33.66
N LEU A 797 -10.60 3.41 33.74
CA LEU A 797 -12.00 3.86 33.79
C LEU A 797 -12.23 4.78 35.00
N SER A 798 -11.65 4.43 36.14
CA SER A 798 -11.71 5.25 37.36
C SER A 798 -10.96 6.58 37.20
N ALA A 799 -9.79 6.57 36.58
CA ALA A 799 -9.01 7.78 36.33
C ALA A 799 -9.76 8.79 35.44
N PHE A 800 -10.50 8.33 34.43
CA PHE A 800 -11.33 9.20 33.62
C PHE A 800 -12.51 9.79 34.41
N ILE A 801 -13.18 8.98 35.25
CA ILE A 801 -14.24 9.46 36.15
C ILE A 801 -13.70 10.53 37.09
N ASP A 802 -12.54 10.28 37.71
CA ASP A 802 -11.88 11.25 38.59
C ASP A 802 -11.55 12.53 37.83
N LEU A 803 -11.00 12.43 36.63
CA LEU A 803 -10.67 13.60 35.79
C LEU A 803 -11.93 14.43 35.49
N ALA A 804 -12.99 13.78 35.00
CA ALA A 804 -14.23 14.48 34.68
C ALA A 804 -14.87 15.14 35.92
N HIS A 805 -14.84 14.44 37.06
CA HIS A 805 -15.32 15.00 38.33
C HIS A 805 -14.51 16.23 38.76
N ARG A 806 -13.17 16.17 38.62
CA ARG A 806 -12.26 17.29 38.94
C ARG A 806 -12.44 18.50 38.02
N LEU A 807 -12.80 18.27 36.76
CA LEU A 807 -13.18 19.32 35.81
C LEU A 807 -14.60 19.88 36.06
N GLY A 808 -15.29 19.43 37.11
CA GLY A 808 -16.61 19.92 37.49
C GLY A 808 -17.77 19.30 36.71
N HIS A 809 -17.55 18.20 36.00
CA HIS A 809 -18.60 17.47 35.29
C HIS A 809 -19.21 16.37 36.16
N ARG A 810 -20.54 16.26 36.10
CA ARG A 810 -21.29 15.14 36.68
C ARG A 810 -21.21 13.95 35.74
N VAL A 811 -20.67 12.83 36.23
CA VAL A 811 -20.51 11.62 35.44
C VAL A 811 -21.68 10.68 35.66
N PHE A 812 -22.25 10.17 34.56
CA PHE A 812 -23.20 9.07 34.55
C PHE A 812 -22.59 7.87 33.82
N LEU A 813 -22.80 6.65 34.31
CA LEU A 813 -22.42 5.43 33.60
C LEU A 813 -23.57 4.94 32.73
N ALA A 814 -23.33 4.72 31.44
CA ALA A 814 -24.28 3.99 30.62
C ALA A 814 -24.43 2.55 31.17
N PRO A 815 -25.65 1.98 31.28
CA PRO A 815 -25.80 0.59 31.69
C PRO A 815 -25.02 -0.32 30.74
N TYR A 816 -24.26 -1.26 31.30
CA TYR A 816 -23.37 -2.11 30.51
C TYR A 816 -24.15 -2.91 29.46
N SER A 817 -23.65 -2.86 28.23
CA SER A 817 -24.18 -3.61 27.09
C SER A 817 -23.00 -4.04 26.22
N ALA A 818 -23.01 -5.29 25.76
CA ALA A 818 -21.94 -5.81 24.91
C ALA A 818 -21.84 -4.97 23.63
N ASN A 819 -20.62 -4.56 23.26
CA ASN A 819 -20.37 -3.79 22.05
C ASN A 819 -20.50 -4.66 20.79
N GLY A 820 -20.12 -5.94 20.88
CA GLY A 820 -20.17 -6.91 19.81
C GLY A 820 -18.90 -6.96 18.95
N LYS A 821 -17.86 -6.17 19.25
CA LYS A 821 -16.60 -6.19 18.47
C LYS A 821 -16.00 -7.59 18.30
N PRO A 822 -15.87 -8.43 19.34
CA PRO A 822 -15.34 -9.79 19.19
C PRO A 822 -16.23 -10.67 18.30
N LEU A 823 -17.56 -10.50 18.38
CA LEU A 823 -18.52 -11.19 17.49
C LEU A 823 -18.29 -10.80 16.03
N HIS A 824 -18.17 -9.50 15.74
CA HIS A 824 -17.89 -9.02 14.39
C HIS A 824 -16.56 -9.55 13.86
N VAL A 825 -15.47 -9.42 14.64
CA VAL A 825 -14.14 -9.88 14.23
C VAL A 825 -14.11 -11.38 13.96
N GLN A 826 -14.84 -12.20 14.73
CA GLN A 826 -14.87 -13.64 14.48
C GLN A 826 -15.93 -14.07 13.44
N GLY A 827 -16.68 -13.14 12.84
CA GLY A 827 -17.68 -13.47 11.82
C GLY A 827 -18.97 -14.07 12.37
N PHE A 828 -19.35 -13.75 13.61
CA PHE A 828 -20.68 -14.03 14.15
C PHE A 828 -21.65 -12.87 13.82
N LEU A 829 -21.80 -12.54 12.54
CA LEU A 829 -22.47 -11.29 12.11
C LEU A 829 -23.93 -11.21 12.54
N GLY A 830 -24.65 -12.34 12.53
CA GLY A 830 -26.02 -12.39 13.05
C GLY A 830 -26.13 -12.08 14.55
N ALA A 831 -25.18 -12.52 15.36
CA ALA A 831 -25.15 -12.19 16.79
C ALA A 831 -24.67 -10.75 17.04
N PHE A 832 -23.69 -10.31 16.24
CA PHE A 832 -23.24 -8.92 16.24
C PHE A 832 -24.39 -7.95 15.94
N ALA A 833 -25.19 -8.19 14.90
CA ALA A 833 -26.32 -7.34 14.54
C ALA A 833 -27.33 -7.20 15.69
N LYS A 834 -27.64 -8.30 16.39
CA LYS A 834 -28.51 -8.26 17.58
C LYS A 834 -27.93 -7.43 18.73
N ALA A 835 -26.63 -7.61 19.02
CA ALA A 835 -25.94 -6.83 20.04
C ALA A 835 -25.88 -5.34 19.66
N ALA A 836 -25.59 -5.04 18.39
CA ALA A 836 -25.52 -3.69 17.85
C ALA A 836 -26.86 -2.98 17.94
N ILE A 837 -27.97 -3.61 17.50
CA ILE A 837 -29.32 -3.02 17.58
C ILE A 837 -29.70 -2.70 19.02
N ARG A 838 -29.49 -3.65 19.95
CA ARG A 838 -29.77 -3.45 21.36
C ARG A 838 -28.96 -2.28 21.94
N ASN A 839 -27.65 -2.26 21.70
CA ASN A 839 -26.76 -1.24 22.26
C ASN A 839 -27.03 0.14 21.63
N ALA A 840 -27.16 0.21 20.31
CA ALA A 840 -27.46 1.45 19.59
C ALA A 840 -28.81 2.07 20.04
N THR A 841 -29.84 1.24 20.25
CA THR A 841 -31.14 1.71 20.74
C THR A 841 -31.02 2.35 22.13
N GLN A 842 -30.26 1.70 23.03
CA GLN A 842 -29.98 2.23 24.36
C GLN A 842 -29.17 3.52 24.31
N LEU A 843 -28.09 3.56 23.53
CA LEU A 843 -27.26 4.75 23.37
C LEU A 843 -28.05 5.90 22.75
N LYS A 844 -28.92 5.61 21.77
CA LYS A 844 -29.79 6.63 21.16
C LYS A 844 -30.72 7.25 22.20
N ALA A 845 -31.37 6.44 23.02
CA ALA A 845 -32.24 6.94 24.07
C ALA A 845 -31.51 7.86 25.07
N LEU A 846 -30.24 7.58 25.37
CA LEU A 846 -29.41 8.43 26.23
C LEU A 846 -28.93 9.69 25.50
N ALA A 847 -28.49 9.57 24.25
CA ALA A 847 -28.03 10.70 23.42
C ALA A 847 -29.15 11.72 23.16
N ASP A 848 -30.38 11.24 22.93
CA ASP A 848 -31.57 12.08 22.71
C ASP A 848 -31.91 12.94 23.96
N CYS A 849 -31.29 12.69 25.11
CA CYS A 849 -31.39 13.56 26.30
C CYS A 849 -30.44 14.76 26.26
N GLY A 850 -29.59 14.89 25.23
CA GLY A 850 -28.68 16.04 25.03
C GLY A 850 -27.45 16.04 25.92
N VAL A 851 -27.02 14.87 26.42
CA VAL A 851 -25.77 14.72 27.20
C VAL A 851 -24.73 13.98 26.33
N PRO A 852 -23.48 14.46 26.23
CA PRO A 852 -22.46 13.82 25.40
C PRO A 852 -22.13 12.41 25.89
N LEU A 853 -21.98 11.49 24.93
CA LEU A 853 -21.53 10.12 25.16
C LEU A 853 -20.02 10.03 24.94
N VAL A 854 -19.27 9.45 25.88
CA VAL A 854 -17.80 9.29 25.77
C VAL A 854 -17.41 7.82 25.98
N GLY A 855 -16.57 7.28 25.11
CA GLY A 855 -15.96 5.95 25.23
C GLY A 855 -14.45 6.03 25.41
N LEU A 856 -13.85 5.05 26.10
CA LEU A 856 -12.42 5.09 26.44
C LEU A 856 -11.52 4.40 25.43
N ASP A 857 -11.75 3.10 25.16
CA ASP A 857 -10.88 2.38 24.23
C ASP A 857 -11.21 2.76 22.78
N PRO A 858 -10.22 3.18 21.96
CA PRO A 858 -10.50 3.59 20.59
C PRO A 858 -11.02 2.47 19.69
N ALA A 859 -10.57 1.22 19.90
CA ALA A 859 -11.00 0.10 19.07
C ALA A 859 -12.47 -0.28 19.32
N MET A 860 -12.95 -0.09 20.55
CA MET A 860 -14.35 -0.32 20.94
C MET A 860 -15.25 0.86 20.57
N THR A 861 -14.78 2.09 20.82
CA THR A 861 -15.55 3.32 20.56
C THR A 861 -15.81 3.54 19.08
N LEU A 862 -14.84 3.25 18.21
CA LEU A 862 -15.00 3.43 16.76
C LEU A 862 -15.93 2.40 16.10
N VAL A 863 -16.35 1.35 16.81
CA VAL A 863 -17.35 0.39 16.30
C VAL A 863 -18.69 1.08 16.06
N TYR A 864 -19.11 1.96 16.98
CA TYR A 864 -20.34 2.73 16.88
C TYR A 864 -20.38 3.63 15.64
N ARG A 865 -19.23 4.22 15.29
CA ARG A 865 -19.10 5.14 14.15
C ARG A 865 -18.90 4.45 12.81
N GLN A 866 -18.73 3.12 12.79
CA GLN A 866 -18.28 2.42 11.58
C GLN A 866 -19.03 1.12 11.31
N GLU A 867 -18.96 0.14 12.21
CA GLU A 867 -19.58 -1.16 11.94
C GLU A 867 -21.08 -1.12 12.21
N TYR A 868 -21.53 -0.31 13.18
CA TYR A 868 -22.96 -0.17 13.48
C TYR A 868 -23.71 0.46 12.31
N GLN A 869 -23.12 1.46 11.64
CA GLN A 869 -23.70 2.11 10.47
C GLN A 869 -23.96 1.16 9.29
N LYS A 870 -23.31 -0.02 9.27
CA LYS A 870 -23.51 -1.06 8.25
C LYS A 870 -24.62 -2.05 8.61
N VAL A 871 -25.14 -2.00 9.84
CA VAL A 871 -26.26 -2.83 10.25
C VAL A 871 -27.54 -2.12 9.79
N PRO A 872 -28.42 -2.79 9.01
CA PRO A 872 -29.64 -2.17 8.51
C PRO A 872 -30.48 -1.55 9.65
N GLY A 873 -30.88 -0.29 9.48
CA GLY A 873 -31.68 0.46 10.46
C GLY A 873 -30.88 1.18 11.55
N LEU A 874 -29.55 1.15 11.50
CA LEU A 874 -28.65 1.84 12.45
C LEU A 874 -27.81 2.96 11.79
N GLU A 875 -28.22 3.45 10.63
CA GLU A 875 -27.52 4.51 9.87
C GLU A 875 -27.37 5.81 10.70
N GLY A 876 -28.29 6.05 11.65
CA GLY A 876 -28.29 7.18 12.58
C GLY A 876 -27.80 6.85 14.00
N CYS A 877 -26.94 5.85 14.18
CA CYS A 877 -26.35 5.54 15.50
C CYS A 877 -25.69 6.80 16.10
N PRO A 878 -25.97 7.16 17.37
CA PRO A 878 -25.42 8.38 17.96
C PRO A 878 -23.90 8.34 18.04
N GLN A 879 -23.30 9.52 17.94
CA GLN A 879 -21.86 9.68 18.06
C GLN A 879 -21.41 9.49 19.52
N VAL A 880 -20.53 8.51 19.74
CA VAL A 880 -19.81 8.33 20.99
C VAL A 880 -18.41 8.91 20.82
N LEU A 881 -18.06 9.95 21.57
CA LEU A 881 -16.80 10.68 21.52
C LEU A 881 -15.63 9.85 22.09
N LEU A 882 -14.43 10.08 21.57
CA LEU A 882 -13.17 9.64 22.16
C LEU A 882 -12.76 10.62 23.27
N PRO A 883 -11.90 10.21 24.22
CA PRO A 883 -11.61 11.04 25.38
C PRO A 883 -11.00 12.41 25.01
N GLN A 884 -10.08 12.44 24.05
CA GLN A 884 -9.46 13.68 23.59
C GLN A 884 -10.42 14.62 22.86
N GLU A 885 -11.42 14.09 22.14
CA GLU A 885 -12.42 14.94 21.47
C GLU A 885 -13.24 15.69 22.53
N TRP A 886 -13.65 14.99 23.59
CA TRP A 886 -14.35 15.61 24.71
C TRP A 886 -13.46 16.60 25.49
N LEU A 887 -12.19 16.23 25.76
CA LEU A 887 -11.25 17.09 26.48
C LEU A 887 -10.95 18.41 25.76
N MET A 888 -11.00 18.44 24.43
CA MET A 888 -10.84 19.67 23.66
C MET A 888 -11.93 20.71 23.96
N ASP A 889 -13.10 20.28 24.42
CA ASP A 889 -14.21 21.18 24.73
C ASP A 889 -14.19 21.63 26.19
N VAL A 890 -13.68 20.80 27.11
CA VAL A 890 -13.85 21.01 28.56
C VAL A 890 -12.57 21.39 29.31
N LEU A 891 -11.39 21.13 28.74
CA LEU A 891 -10.12 21.36 29.43
C LEU A 891 -9.72 22.84 29.31
N PRO A 892 -9.60 23.59 30.42
CA PRO A 892 -9.19 24.99 30.37
C PRO A 892 -7.72 25.13 29.98
N GLU A 893 -7.34 26.29 29.43
CA GLU A 893 -5.94 26.64 29.23
C GLU A 893 -5.29 27.00 30.57
N GLN A 894 -4.17 26.34 30.89
CA GLN A 894 -3.39 26.59 32.09
C GLN A 894 -2.01 27.16 31.73
N ALA A 895 -1.47 27.99 32.62
CA ALA A 895 -0.10 28.48 32.50
C ALA A 895 0.90 27.30 32.60
N PRO A 896 2.03 27.35 31.89
CA PRO A 896 3.01 26.25 31.89
C PRO A 896 3.59 26.03 33.28
N THR A 897 3.29 24.87 33.88
CA THR A 897 3.58 24.61 35.30
C THR A 897 4.70 23.59 35.56
N ALA A 898 5.18 22.82 34.58
CA ALA A 898 6.28 21.88 34.81
C ALA A 898 6.99 21.36 33.52
N PRO A 899 8.28 21.00 33.60
CA PRO A 899 8.98 20.29 32.55
C PRO A 899 8.60 18.80 32.53
N GLY A 900 7.86 18.37 31.51
CA GLY A 900 7.58 16.96 31.24
C GLY A 900 7.49 16.71 29.73
N SER A 901 8.37 15.84 29.22
CA SER A 901 8.35 15.40 27.81
C SER A 901 7.70 14.03 27.71
N PHE A 902 6.62 13.93 26.94
CA PHE A 902 5.85 12.72 26.73
C PHE A 902 5.82 12.35 25.26
N ARG A 903 5.67 11.05 24.98
CA ARG A 903 5.61 10.53 23.62
C ARG A 903 4.36 9.70 23.42
N LEU A 904 3.57 10.02 22.39
CA LEU A 904 2.32 9.33 22.10
C LEU A 904 2.54 8.20 21.08
N MET A 905 2.26 6.97 21.50
CA MET A 905 2.15 5.80 20.63
C MET A 905 0.65 5.50 20.43
N ALA A 906 0.04 6.22 19.49
CA ALA A 906 -1.40 6.18 19.26
C ALA A 906 -1.89 4.81 18.75
N HIS A 907 -3.12 4.44 19.09
CA HIS A 907 -3.71 3.18 18.65
C HIS A 907 -3.88 3.16 17.12
N CYS A 908 -3.56 2.02 16.48
CA CYS A 908 -3.55 1.91 15.02
C CYS A 908 -4.91 2.25 14.36
N THR A 909 -6.04 1.80 14.91
CA THR A 909 -7.38 2.15 14.40
C THR A 909 -7.69 3.63 14.57
N GLU A 910 -7.25 4.23 15.67
CA GLU A 910 -7.50 5.62 16.03
C GLU A 910 -6.77 6.55 15.06
N LYS A 911 -5.45 6.40 14.95
CA LYS A 911 -4.59 7.20 14.09
C LYS A 911 -5.02 7.16 12.61
N THR A 912 -5.53 6.02 12.13
CA THR A 912 -5.87 5.87 10.70
C THR A 912 -7.30 6.22 10.35
N ASN A 913 -8.24 6.18 11.31
CA ASN A 913 -9.66 6.44 11.05
C ASN A 913 -10.18 7.71 11.71
N VAL A 914 -9.44 8.31 12.64
CA VAL A 914 -9.71 9.63 13.22
C VAL A 914 -8.46 10.51 13.04
N PRO A 915 -8.29 11.11 11.85
CA PRO A 915 -7.12 11.93 11.51
C PRO A 915 -6.69 12.96 12.54
N ALA A 916 -7.68 13.63 13.15
CA ALA A 916 -7.44 14.70 14.10
C ALA A 916 -6.92 14.20 15.46
N SER A 917 -7.04 12.90 15.77
CA SER A 917 -6.80 12.37 17.12
C SER A 917 -5.42 12.70 17.67
N THR A 918 -4.34 12.49 16.89
CA THR A 918 -2.99 12.72 17.39
C THR A 918 -2.75 14.19 17.70
N ARG A 919 -3.22 15.10 16.82
CA ARG A 919 -3.16 16.55 17.04
C ARG A 919 -4.02 16.98 18.23
N GLN A 920 -5.20 16.39 18.42
CA GLN A 920 -6.05 16.65 19.58
C GLN A 920 -5.34 16.27 20.89
N TRP A 921 -4.64 15.13 20.94
CA TRP A 921 -3.83 14.77 22.11
C TRP A 921 -2.69 15.76 22.37
N GLU A 922 -1.99 16.21 21.32
CA GLU A 922 -0.95 17.23 21.46
C GLU A 922 -1.51 18.56 21.99
N GLN A 923 -2.68 18.98 21.49
CA GLN A 923 -3.39 20.17 21.97
C GLN A 923 -3.85 20.03 23.42
N VAL A 924 -4.41 18.87 23.80
CA VAL A 924 -4.81 18.57 25.18
C VAL A 924 -3.62 18.69 26.14
N PHE A 925 -2.43 18.20 25.76
CA PHE A 925 -1.22 18.32 26.57
C PHE A 925 -0.70 19.75 26.60
N ALA A 926 -0.75 20.46 25.45
CA ALA A 926 -0.34 21.86 25.37
C ALA A 926 -1.18 22.78 26.28
N ARG A 927 -2.49 22.52 26.42
CA ARG A 927 -3.37 23.26 27.36
C ARG A 927 -2.96 23.10 28.83
N LEU A 928 -2.22 22.05 29.17
CA LEU A 928 -1.64 21.83 30.50
C LEU A 928 -0.17 22.28 30.59
N GLY A 929 0.36 22.94 29.55
CA GLY A 929 1.76 23.33 29.47
C GLY A 929 2.73 22.15 29.31
N LEU A 930 2.25 20.98 28.87
CA LEU A 930 3.06 19.78 28.67
C LEU A 930 3.43 19.61 27.20
N LYS A 931 4.60 19.03 26.93
CA LYS A 931 5.02 18.66 25.58
C LYS A 931 4.70 17.20 25.30
N LEU A 932 3.82 16.94 24.35
CA LEU A 932 3.56 15.61 23.80
C LEU A 932 4.06 15.56 22.36
N VAL A 933 4.83 14.54 22.01
CA VAL A 933 5.27 14.29 20.64
C VAL A 933 4.70 12.98 20.15
N THR A 934 3.94 12.99 19.06
CA THR A 934 3.43 11.75 18.45
C THR A 934 4.56 10.99 17.75
N GLU A 935 4.75 9.73 18.12
CA GLU A 935 5.72 8.84 17.46
C GLU A 935 5.11 8.19 16.21
N ALA A 936 5.95 8.05 15.17
CA ALA A 936 5.62 7.21 14.03
C ALA A 936 5.76 5.74 14.44
N THR A 937 4.62 5.09 14.69
CA THR A 937 4.53 3.66 15.05
C THR A 937 3.50 2.93 14.19
N GLY A 938 3.82 1.68 13.85
CA GLY A 938 2.90 0.74 13.24
C GLY A 938 1.95 0.11 14.27
N CYS A 939 1.40 -1.06 13.95
CA CYS A 939 0.62 -1.83 14.92
C CYS A 939 1.53 -2.43 16.00
N CYS A 940 1.04 -2.55 17.24
CA CYS A 940 1.76 -3.23 18.33
C CYS A 940 1.85 -4.75 18.14
N GLY A 941 1.09 -5.35 17.22
CA GLY A 941 1.02 -6.81 17.02
C GLY A 941 -0.13 -7.49 17.77
N MET A 942 -0.94 -6.77 18.56
CA MET A 942 -2.08 -7.35 19.30
C MET A 942 -3.43 -7.26 18.63
N SER A 943 -3.81 -6.06 18.18
CA SER A 943 -5.10 -5.71 17.56
C SER A 943 -6.25 -6.68 17.91
N GLY A 944 -6.91 -6.44 19.04
CA GLY A 944 -7.90 -7.37 19.57
C GLY A 944 -7.25 -8.61 20.16
N THR A 945 -7.63 -9.79 19.69
CA THR A 945 -7.16 -11.08 20.21
C THR A 945 -6.02 -11.71 19.41
N TYR A 946 -5.55 -11.07 18.33
CA TYR A 946 -4.61 -11.69 17.40
C TYR A 946 -3.36 -12.22 18.09
N GLY A 947 -2.72 -11.38 18.92
CA GLY A 947 -1.54 -11.80 19.67
C GLY A 947 -1.84 -12.65 20.91
N HIS A 948 -3.10 -13.02 21.18
CA HIS A 948 -3.47 -14.06 22.15
C HIS A 948 -3.70 -15.43 21.48
N GLU A 949 -3.73 -15.49 20.15
CA GLU A 949 -3.86 -16.76 19.44
C GLU A 949 -2.49 -17.45 19.36
N ALA A 950 -2.43 -18.74 19.73
CA ALA A 950 -1.19 -19.50 19.74
C ALA A 950 -0.51 -19.53 18.36
N ARG A 951 -1.29 -19.69 17.29
CA ARG A 951 -0.83 -19.71 15.88
C ARG A 951 -0.14 -18.41 15.42
N ASN A 952 -0.37 -17.29 16.10
CA ASN A 952 0.08 -15.98 15.66
C ASN A 952 1.17 -15.39 16.56
N GLN A 953 1.67 -16.12 17.57
CA GLN A 953 2.61 -15.59 18.56
C GLN A 953 3.89 -15.05 17.93
N GLU A 954 4.49 -15.81 17.04
CA GLU A 954 5.73 -15.44 16.36
C GLU A 954 5.52 -14.17 15.53
N THR A 955 4.53 -14.15 14.65
CA THR A 955 4.20 -12.95 13.85
C THR A 955 3.85 -11.74 14.73
N SER A 956 3.12 -11.93 15.83
CA SER A 956 2.78 -10.86 16.79
C SER A 956 4.03 -10.25 17.43
N ARG A 957 5.00 -11.09 17.79
CA ARG A 957 6.31 -10.68 18.33
C ARG A 957 7.12 -9.93 17.27
N THR A 958 7.24 -10.47 16.06
CA THR A 958 7.95 -9.80 14.95
C THR A 958 7.37 -8.41 14.68
N ILE A 959 6.04 -8.27 14.63
CA ILE A 959 5.37 -6.97 14.44
C ILE A 959 5.75 -5.98 15.56
N PHE A 960 5.78 -6.44 16.81
CA PHE A 960 6.15 -5.62 17.95
C PHE A 960 7.61 -5.16 17.88
N GLU A 961 8.53 -6.08 17.58
CA GLU A 961 9.97 -5.82 17.49
C GLU A 961 10.33 -4.84 16.36
N GLN A 962 9.66 -4.98 15.19
CA GLN A 962 9.91 -4.14 14.02
C GLN A 962 9.57 -2.66 14.19
N SER A 963 8.64 -2.30 15.10
CA SER A 963 8.18 -0.91 15.25
C SER A 963 8.13 -0.42 16.70
N TRP A 964 7.50 -1.15 17.62
CA TRP A 964 7.26 -0.66 18.98
C TRP A 964 8.48 -0.79 19.89
N ALA A 965 9.20 -1.92 19.84
CA ALA A 965 10.30 -2.20 20.76
C ALA A 965 11.38 -1.11 20.74
N THR A 966 11.80 -0.67 19.55
CA THR A 966 12.85 0.35 19.36
C THR A 966 12.46 1.75 19.84
N LYS A 967 11.18 1.97 20.18
CA LYS A 967 10.67 3.29 20.62
C LYS A 967 10.48 3.38 22.13
N LEU A 968 10.51 2.26 22.86
CA LEU A 968 10.22 2.25 24.30
C LEU A 968 11.31 2.89 25.15
N ASP A 969 12.55 2.91 24.66
CA ASP A 969 13.74 3.36 25.41
C ASP A 969 14.25 4.74 24.99
N LYS A 970 13.51 5.46 24.13
CA LYS A 970 13.81 6.86 23.81
C LYS A 970 13.44 7.80 24.97
N ASP A 971 14.08 8.97 24.99
CA ASP A 971 13.81 10.04 25.96
C ASP A 971 12.35 10.50 25.98
N GLY A 972 11.84 10.79 27.18
CA GLY A 972 10.44 11.13 27.41
C GLY A 972 9.55 9.90 27.59
N GLU A 973 8.55 10.02 28.46
CA GLU A 973 7.73 8.88 28.84
C GLU A 973 6.80 8.44 27.70
N PRO A 974 6.81 7.15 27.30
CA PRO A 974 5.93 6.65 26.27
C PRO A 974 4.51 6.37 26.83
N LEU A 975 3.49 6.88 26.13
CA LEU A 975 2.07 6.74 26.45
C LEU A 975 1.33 6.04 25.29
N ALA A 976 0.32 5.22 25.60
CA ALA A 976 -0.51 4.56 24.57
C ALA A 976 -2.00 4.68 24.87
N THR A 977 -2.81 4.90 23.83
CA THR A 977 -4.27 5.10 23.95
C THR A 977 -5.06 3.79 23.99
N GLY A 978 -4.64 2.74 23.28
CA GLY A 978 -5.39 1.47 23.23
C GLY A 978 -5.02 0.44 24.31
N TYR A 979 -6.02 -0.24 24.86
CA TYR A 979 -5.84 -1.31 25.86
C TYR A 979 -4.95 -2.44 25.32
N SER A 980 -5.22 -2.87 24.09
CA SER A 980 -4.45 -3.94 23.43
C SER A 980 -2.96 -3.59 23.29
N CYS A 981 -2.64 -2.32 23.03
CA CYS A 981 -1.26 -1.85 22.90
C CYS A 981 -0.53 -1.91 24.24
N ARG A 982 -1.14 -1.38 25.32
CA ARG A 982 -0.55 -1.45 26.67
C ARG A 982 -0.39 -2.89 27.15
N SER A 983 -1.37 -3.74 26.86
CA SER A 983 -1.30 -5.19 27.13
C SER A 983 -0.12 -5.83 26.42
N GLN A 984 0.13 -5.49 25.15
CA GLN A 984 1.29 -6.01 24.42
C GLN A 984 2.62 -5.61 25.04
N VAL A 985 2.79 -4.32 25.35
CA VAL A 985 4.03 -3.83 25.97
C VAL A 985 4.30 -4.59 27.26
N LYS A 986 3.28 -4.77 28.09
CA LYS A 986 3.38 -5.56 29.32
C LYS A 986 3.77 -7.02 29.05
N ARG A 987 3.21 -7.66 28.03
CA ARG A 987 3.53 -9.06 27.67
C ARG A 987 4.96 -9.22 27.15
N MET A 988 5.43 -8.27 26.35
CA MET A 988 6.72 -8.37 25.67
C MET A 988 7.90 -7.85 26.50
N THR A 989 7.65 -6.95 27.45
CA THR A 989 8.70 -6.23 28.19
C THR A 989 8.51 -6.19 29.70
N GLU A 990 7.41 -6.74 30.22
CA GLU A 990 7.00 -6.66 31.64
C GLU A 990 6.75 -5.23 32.17
N ARG A 991 6.93 -4.19 31.34
CA ARG A 991 6.70 -2.78 31.69
C ARG A 991 5.22 -2.42 31.57
N LYS A 992 4.70 -1.69 32.56
CA LYS A 992 3.38 -1.05 32.48
C LYS A 992 3.51 0.31 31.80
N MET A 993 2.73 0.53 30.76
CA MET A 993 2.65 1.79 30.03
C MET A 993 1.40 2.56 30.45
N ARG A 994 1.50 3.88 30.64
CA ARG A 994 0.36 4.73 31.03
C ARG A 994 -0.49 5.13 29.84
N HIS A 995 -1.77 5.37 30.10
CA HIS A 995 -2.67 6.05 29.18
C HIS A 995 -2.47 7.58 29.28
N PRO A 996 -2.57 8.36 28.19
CA PRO A 996 -2.50 9.83 28.24
C PRO A 996 -3.41 10.49 29.29
N LEU A 997 -4.65 10.03 29.43
CA LEU A 997 -5.58 10.43 30.51
C LEU A 997 -5.01 10.35 31.94
N GLU A 998 -4.16 9.37 32.26
CA GLU A 998 -3.57 9.28 33.60
C GLU A 998 -2.60 10.44 33.85
N VAL A 999 -1.92 10.91 32.81
CA VAL A 999 -1.09 12.12 32.86
C VAL A 999 -1.97 13.36 32.96
N VAL A 1000 -3.00 13.48 32.12
CA VAL A 1000 -3.94 14.62 32.18
C VAL A 1000 -4.54 14.74 33.59
N LEU A 1001 -4.98 13.63 34.21
CA LEU A 1001 -5.48 13.61 35.58
C LEU A 1001 -4.45 14.09 36.61
N GLN A 1002 -3.18 13.72 36.44
CA GLN A 1002 -2.08 14.11 37.32
C GLN A 1002 -1.85 15.62 37.31
N TYR A 1003 -2.05 16.29 36.17
CA TYR A 1003 -1.75 17.72 35.99
C TYR A 1003 -2.98 18.64 36.00
N ALA A 1004 -4.19 18.11 35.78
CA ALA A 1004 -5.44 18.91 35.74
C ALA A 1004 -5.87 19.53 37.10
N GLN A 1005 -5.03 19.47 38.15
CA GLN A 1005 -5.31 20.02 39.49
C GLN A 1005 -4.07 20.60 40.20
N ARG A 1006 -3.10 21.12 39.45
CA ARG A 1006 -2.16 22.12 39.97
C ARG A 1006 -2.62 23.51 39.57
#